data_AF-A0AAV9PK70-F1
#
_entry.id   AF-A0AAV9PK70-F1
#
_cell.length_a   1.000
_cell.length_b   1.000
_cell.length_c   1.000
_cell.angle_alpha   90.00
_cell.angle_beta   90.00
_cell.angle_gamma   90.00
#
_symmetry.space_group_name_H-M   'P 1'
#
loop_
_entity.id
_entity.type
_entity.pdbx_description
1 polymer ?
#
loop_
_entity_poly.entity_id
_entity_poly.type
_entity_poly.pdbx_seq_one_letter_code
_entity_poly.pdbx_strand_id
1 'polypeptide(L)'
;MPHSVPGQSKLKTILALLLARSKMKSTGLEDISTELASATGIIFAGTNGSESGQEGEEAKWKRQTGARDAHHGARAVGQSNGNDVQDSKKENEDQELLKRYSPQEIALLRALQHEKKYRQGLRANDGKRKSPQTHNRSTIAIDVADQFTPDNWLPRSGHLIRLTSNHPLNAEPELSLLYQAGLITPNELHCVRNHGAVPRLYWNTHKLDIEDGKLVLSMSDWTKRFESINIPVCIACDGNRRKEMNLVRKSKGFNWSVGAGGCAYRKGVPLCDVLAAAGVRADGQRWVNFEGADEPSEGKYATFIPLAYAMDRTNDVLLAYEMNDLPLPPDHGYPLRLVIPGYIWVSETENTSHYHIWDNRVLPSFITEKDSSFAETMFSHPDTACNEQNLNSVIVKPSQGERLSLAQAKVGQSYRIEGYAYDGGGKEVEHVEKFWIWLSWHVDVSIVHLLQAKTITVRAWNVFKNTQPEHLNWNIMGMMNNCWYKVKTGIDCTDGAGPFVLFRHPCEPTGNGGWMKTSVENQIQSAKQEAGAPTKQFTRQEVEKHDKEDDCWLVVDGKVYDATSVLCWHPGGKASILGRAGRVHHDTTDQFAAIHDDFAYKNLHECALGVVTEKAANFIKAEAEETREQEGEGEICRRSRGVAEEAVGASDSNG
;
A
#
# COMPACT_ATOMS: atom_id res chain seq x y z
N MET A 1 -51.33 30.97 4.20
CA MET A 1 -51.80 29.62 4.58
C MET A 1 -50.67 28.63 4.33
N PRO A 2 -50.12 27.96 5.35
CA PRO A 2 -49.13 26.91 5.16
C PRO A 2 -49.82 25.55 5.13
N HIS A 3 -49.46 24.70 4.16
CA HIS A 3 -49.65 23.26 4.30
C HIS A 3 -48.31 22.62 4.63
N SER A 4 -48.25 22.12 5.86
CA SER A 4 -47.24 21.24 6.42
C SER A 4 -47.29 19.86 5.77
N VAL A 5 -46.14 19.32 5.39
CA VAL A 5 -45.94 17.86 5.26
C VAL A 5 -44.89 17.46 6.31
N PRO A 6 -45.28 16.70 7.35
CA PRO A 6 -44.35 16.15 8.33
C PRO A 6 -43.84 14.77 7.89
N GLY A 7 -42.55 14.52 8.06
CA GLY A 7 -41.99 13.17 8.04
C GLY A 7 -40.99 12.89 6.92
N GLN A 8 -39.77 13.39 7.08
CA GLN A 8 -38.59 12.67 6.58
C GLN A 8 -37.58 12.54 7.71
N SER A 9 -37.19 11.29 7.95
CA SER A 9 -36.30 10.85 9.01
C SER A 9 -34.98 11.62 8.96
N LYS A 10 -34.59 12.20 10.10
CA LYS A 10 -33.25 12.75 10.32
C LYS A 10 -32.21 11.63 10.11
N LEU A 11 -31.58 11.57 8.94
CA LEU A 11 -30.30 10.91 8.75
C LEU A 11 -29.29 11.68 9.61
N LYS A 12 -28.94 11.12 10.78
CA LYS A 12 -27.82 11.62 11.57
C LYS A 12 -26.52 11.16 10.88
N THR A 13 -26.03 11.96 9.93
CA THR A 13 -24.67 11.84 9.42
C THR A 13 -23.71 12.30 10.52
N ILE A 14 -22.83 11.42 11.00
CA ILE A 14 -21.71 11.82 11.86
C ILE A 14 -20.64 12.38 10.94
N LEU A 15 -20.60 13.70 10.80
CA LEU A 15 -19.53 14.39 10.11
C LEU A 15 -18.55 14.90 11.17
N ALA A 16 -17.42 14.22 11.35
CA ALA A 16 -16.28 14.82 12.04
C ALA A 16 -15.65 15.82 11.06
N LEU A 17 -16.05 17.10 11.17
CA LEU A 17 -15.38 18.19 10.48
C LEU A 17 -14.14 18.56 11.27
N LEU A 18 -12.96 18.16 10.83
CA LEU A 18 -11.74 18.91 11.16
C LEU A 18 -11.76 20.19 10.30
N LEU A 19 -12.34 21.26 10.87
CA LEU A 19 -12.31 22.61 10.31
C LEU A 19 -12.05 23.60 11.44
N ALA A 20 -10.96 24.37 11.32
CA ALA A 20 -10.86 25.66 12.00
C ALA A 20 -10.14 26.69 11.10
N ARG A 21 -10.88 27.70 10.64
CA ARG A 21 -10.38 28.98 10.10
C ARG A 21 -10.61 30.05 11.17
N SER A 22 -9.60 30.88 11.49
CA SER A 22 -9.76 32.32 11.79
C SER A 22 -8.43 33.02 12.16
N LYS A 23 -8.07 34.02 11.33
CA LYS A 23 -7.29 35.27 11.54
C LYS A 23 -6.47 35.50 12.84
N MET A 24 -5.19 35.88 12.66
CA MET A 24 -4.55 37.14 13.14
C MET A 24 -3.08 37.19 12.64
N LYS A 25 -2.74 38.01 11.63
CA LYS A 25 -1.99 39.29 11.72
C LYS A 25 -0.84 39.34 12.76
N SER A 26 0.40 39.38 12.23
CA SER A 26 1.58 40.21 12.56
C SER A 26 1.90 40.63 14.01
N THR A 27 3.21 40.75 14.27
CA THR A 27 3.96 41.17 15.50
C THR A 27 4.11 40.03 16.52
N GLY A 28 5.25 39.68 17.11
CA GLY A 28 6.58 40.29 17.25
C GLY A 28 7.02 40.09 18.72
N LEU A 29 8.27 39.64 18.94
CA LEU A 29 9.09 39.72 20.17
C LEU A 29 8.87 38.73 21.36
N GLU A 30 9.99 38.08 21.68
CA GLU A 30 10.70 37.87 22.98
C GLU A 30 10.17 36.99 24.13
N ASP A 31 11.07 36.06 24.53
CA ASP A 31 11.46 35.54 25.85
C ASP A 31 10.43 35.17 26.95
N ILE A 32 10.67 34.03 27.60
CA ILE A 32 11.00 33.91 29.05
C ILE A 32 11.28 32.44 29.44
N SER A 33 12.23 32.29 30.36
CA SER A 33 12.92 31.11 30.84
C SER A 33 12.42 30.57 32.20
N THR A 34 12.77 29.29 32.46
CA THR A 34 13.18 28.65 33.76
C THR A 34 12.18 28.16 34.83
N GLU A 35 12.64 27.07 35.51
CA GLU A 35 12.34 26.52 36.86
C GLU A 35 11.27 25.42 37.00
N LEU A 36 11.39 24.36 37.82
CA LEU A 36 12.44 23.79 38.69
C LEU A 36 12.01 22.36 39.14
N ALA A 37 12.97 21.57 39.61
CA ALA A 37 12.84 20.22 40.16
C ALA A 37 12.64 20.19 41.70
N SER A 38 12.11 19.09 42.25
CA SER A 38 12.50 18.49 43.56
C SER A 38 11.73 17.18 43.82
N ALA A 39 12.42 16.03 44.00
CA ALA A 39 12.68 15.31 45.29
C ALA A 39 11.48 14.43 45.75
N THR A 40 11.55 13.20 46.28
CA THR A 40 12.52 12.33 47.00
C THR A 40 11.79 10.96 47.11
N GLY A 41 12.35 9.73 46.98
CA GLY A 41 13.33 9.04 47.82
C GLY A 41 12.69 8.31 49.03
N ILE A 42 12.64 6.97 49.06
CA ILE A 42 12.74 6.06 50.24
C ILE A 42 12.87 4.59 49.79
N ILE A 43 13.73 3.84 50.50
CA ILE A 43 14.22 2.46 50.34
C ILE A 43 13.57 1.54 51.39
N PHE A 44 13.34 0.25 51.09
CA PHE A 44 13.69 -0.90 51.97
C PHE A 44 13.75 -2.23 51.20
N ALA A 45 14.64 -3.11 51.65
CA ALA A 45 15.27 -4.25 50.98
C ALA A 45 14.57 -5.62 51.20
N GLY A 46 14.99 -6.65 50.42
CA GLY A 46 14.61 -8.05 50.71
C GLY A 46 14.96 -9.14 49.66
N THR A 47 16.25 -9.38 49.43
CA THR A 47 16.94 -10.68 49.18
C THR A 47 16.53 -11.70 48.08
N ASN A 48 17.48 -11.84 47.13
CA ASN A 48 18.21 -13.05 46.67
C ASN A 48 17.57 -14.14 45.77
N GLY A 49 18.24 -14.34 44.62
CA GLY A 49 18.21 -15.54 43.77
C GLY A 49 18.83 -15.28 42.40
N SER A 50 20.17 -15.29 42.32
CA SER A 50 20.99 -14.97 41.14
C SER A 50 21.24 -16.18 40.23
N GLU A 51 21.21 -15.97 38.91
CA GLU A 51 22.18 -16.55 37.98
C GLU A 51 22.22 -15.76 36.66
N SER A 52 23.43 -15.60 36.13
CA SER A 52 23.90 -14.53 35.24
C SER A 52 24.05 -14.97 33.79
N GLY A 53 23.56 -14.15 32.85
CA GLY A 53 23.86 -14.22 31.41
C GLY A 53 23.90 -12.81 30.80
N GLN A 54 24.89 -12.54 29.94
CA GLN A 54 25.37 -11.22 29.50
C GLN A 54 24.28 -10.25 28.99
N GLU A 55 24.19 -9.06 29.61
CA GLU A 55 23.35 -7.94 29.16
C GLU A 55 23.93 -7.28 27.89
N GLY A 56 23.19 -7.36 26.78
CA GLY A 56 23.49 -6.67 25.52
C GLY A 56 23.28 -5.15 25.60
N GLU A 57 23.95 -4.40 24.71
CA GLU A 57 24.01 -2.94 24.68
C GLU A 57 22.65 -2.21 24.60
N GLU A 58 21.56 -2.91 24.25
CA GLU A 58 20.19 -2.40 24.30
C GLU A 58 19.73 -2.04 25.74
N ALA A 59 20.20 -2.79 26.74
CA ALA A 59 19.91 -2.52 28.16
C ALA A 59 20.64 -1.26 28.67
N LYS A 60 21.79 -0.92 28.08
CA LYS A 60 22.55 0.30 28.38
C LYS A 60 21.89 1.54 27.78
N TRP A 61 21.34 1.45 26.56
CA TRP A 61 20.55 2.53 25.96
C TRP A 61 19.31 2.88 26.79
N LYS A 62 18.53 1.85 27.18
CA LYS A 62 17.32 2.00 28.02
C LYS A 62 17.58 2.59 29.42
N ARG A 63 18.80 2.46 29.97
CA ARG A 63 19.17 3.05 31.27
C ARG A 63 19.82 4.43 31.18
N GLN A 64 20.52 4.76 30.09
CA GLN A 64 21.24 6.04 29.96
C GLN A 64 20.37 7.18 29.43
N THR A 65 19.34 6.91 28.63
CA THR A 65 18.33 7.91 28.31
C THR A 65 17.25 7.88 29.39
N GLY A 66 17.25 8.84 30.31
CA GLY A 66 16.23 9.03 31.35
C GLY A 66 14.84 9.41 30.82
N ALA A 67 14.34 8.71 29.81
CA ALA A 67 13.02 8.84 29.22
C ALA A 67 12.09 7.78 29.81
N ARG A 68 11.77 7.92 31.10
CA ARG A 68 10.47 7.46 31.59
C ARG A 68 9.49 8.56 31.25
N ASP A 69 8.88 8.49 30.06
CA ASP A 69 7.46 8.78 29.84
C ASP A 69 7.07 8.71 28.35
N ALA A 70 5.95 8.02 28.13
CA ALA A 70 5.03 8.10 26.99
C ALA A 70 5.56 7.76 25.58
N HIS A 71 5.72 6.47 25.28
CA HIS A 71 5.31 5.89 23.99
C HIS A 71 5.26 4.36 24.13
N HIS A 72 4.20 3.82 24.72
CA HIS A 72 3.62 2.49 24.48
C HIS A 72 2.48 2.25 25.49
N GLY A 73 1.31 1.83 25.01
CA GLY A 73 0.30 1.17 25.85
C GLY A 73 -1.04 1.89 25.96
N ALA A 74 -1.96 1.59 25.05
CA ALA A 74 -3.40 1.59 25.36
C ALA A 74 -3.99 0.25 24.91
N ARG A 75 -3.42 -0.84 25.43
CA ARG A 75 -4.08 -2.14 25.47
C ARG A 75 -4.61 -2.29 26.89
N ALA A 76 -5.82 -1.82 27.13
CA ALA A 76 -6.46 -1.93 28.43
C ALA A 76 -6.95 -3.37 28.63
N VAL A 77 -6.12 -4.19 29.28
CA VAL A 77 -6.58 -5.33 30.07
C VAL A 77 -6.01 -5.11 31.48
N GLY A 78 -6.91 -5.15 32.47
CA GLY A 78 -6.81 -4.35 33.68
C GLY A 78 -5.70 -4.72 34.67
N GLN A 79 -5.25 -3.68 35.36
CA GLN A 79 -4.78 -3.75 36.75
C GLN A 79 -5.19 -2.46 37.44
N SER A 80 -6.07 -2.60 38.43
CA SER A 80 -6.61 -1.53 39.28
C SER A 80 -5.59 -1.13 40.34
N ASN A 81 -5.16 0.14 40.32
CA ASN A 81 -5.11 1.08 41.45
C ASN A 81 -4.15 2.23 41.12
N GLY A 82 -4.70 3.36 40.64
CA GLY A 82 -3.94 4.59 40.36
C GLY A 82 -4.66 5.67 39.52
N ASN A 83 -5.76 5.35 38.82
CA ASN A 83 -6.38 6.24 37.82
C ASN A 83 -7.54 7.13 38.31
N ASP A 84 -8.08 6.92 39.51
CA ASP A 84 -9.39 7.49 39.89
C ASP A 84 -9.44 9.03 39.96
N VAL A 85 -8.32 9.70 40.25
CA VAL A 85 -8.28 11.17 40.39
C VAL A 85 -8.17 11.89 39.03
N GLN A 86 -7.51 11.27 38.05
CA GLN A 86 -7.34 11.83 36.72
C GLN A 86 -8.57 11.59 35.84
N ASP A 87 -9.21 10.43 35.97
CA ASP A 87 -10.47 10.12 35.29
C ASP A 87 -11.64 10.96 35.83
N SER A 88 -11.77 11.13 37.14
CA SER A 88 -12.85 11.95 37.73
C SER A 88 -12.79 13.44 37.34
N LYS A 89 -11.60 14.01 37.18
CA LYS A 89 -11.43 15.38 36.66
C LYS A 89 -11.88 15.50 35.20
N LYS A 90 -11.53 14.50 34.39
CA LYS A 90 -11.82 14.46 32.96
C LYS A 90 -13.31 14.23 32.69
N GLU A 91 -13.95 13.39 33.50
CA GLU A 91 -15.39 13.18 33.49
C GLU A 91 -16.17 14.46 33.87
N ASN A 92 -15.70 15.21 34.87
CA ASN A 92 -16.35 16.45 35.29
C ASN A 92 -16.22 17.56 34.23
N GLU A 93 -15.06 17.66 33.57
CA GLU A 93 -14.86 18.54 32.41
C GLU A 93 -15.79 18.17 31.24
N ASP A 94 -15.94 16.87 30.94
CA ASP A 94 -16.82 16.40 29.88
C ASP A 94 -18.29 16.70 30.18
N GLN A 95 -18.73 16.55 31.43
CA GLN A 95 -20.09 16.90 31.83
C GLN A 95 -20.38 18.39 31.66
N GLU A 96 -19.41 19.28 31.89
CA GLU A 96 -19.57 20.71 31.62
C GLU A 96 -19.57 21.03 30.12
N LEU A 97 -18.67 20.40 29.33
CA LEU A 97 -18.62 20.60 27.88
C LEU A 97 -19.89 20.12 27.18
N LEU A 98 -20.47 19.00 27.64
CA LEU A 98 -21.73 18.45 27.13
C LEU A 98 -22.93 19.39 27.31
N LYS A 99 -22.85 20.39 28.20
CA LYS A 99 -23.90 21.42 28.33
C LYS A 99 -23.90 22.41 27.15
N ARG A 100 -22.79 22.55 26.42
CA ARG A 100 -22.60 23.55 25.37
C ARG A 100 -22.34 22.95 23.99
N TYR A 101 -21.76 21.76 23.95
CA TYR A 101 -21.28 21.13 22.73
C TYR A 101 -21.84 19.72 22.60
N SER A 102 -22.09 19.33 21.36
CA SER A 102 -22.37 17.93 21.03
C SER A 102 -21.14 17.05 21.31
N PRO A 103 -21.31 15.75 21.58
CA PRO A 103 -20.20 14.81 21.73
C PRO A 103 -19.19 14.85 20.56
N GLN A 104 -19.67 15.13 19.35
CA GLN A 104 -18.85 15.28 18.15
C GLN A 104 -17.95 16.53 18.22
N GLU A 105 -18.51 17.66 18.64
CA GLU A 105 -17.76 18.91 18.81
C GLU A 105 -16.73 18.82 19.93
N ILE A 106 -17.04 18.07 21.00
CA ILE A 106 -16.09 17.81 22.09
C ILE A 106 -14.91 16.96 21.61
N ALA A 107 -15.19 15.88 20.85
CA ALA A 107 -14.14 15.05 20.26
C ALA A 107 -13.23 15.88 19.33
N LEU A 108 -13.83 16.74 18.50
CA LEU A 108 -13.10 17.68 17.65
C LEU A 108 -12.24 18.66 18.46
N LEU A 109 -12.80 19.29 19.49
CA LEU A 109 -12.08 20.22 20.35
C LEU A 109 -10.83 19.57 20.97
N ARG A 110 -10.98 18.33 21.47
CA ARG A 110 -9.88 17.55 22.04
C ARG A 110 -8.80 17.24 21.00
N ALA A 111 -9.20 16.85 19.79
CA ALA A 111 -8.27 16.61 18.70
C ALA A 111 -7.45 17.88 18.38
N LEU A 112 -8.12 19.05 18.27
CA LEU A 112 -7.46 20.33 18.00
C LEU A 112 -6.53 20.78 19.14
N GLN A 113 -6.93 20.57 20.39
CA GLN A 113 -6.08 20.87 21.55
C GLN A 113 -4.83 20.00 21.59
N HIS A 114 -4.99 18.70 21.33
CA HIS A 114 -3.89 17.75 21.22
C HIS A 114 -2.95 18.14 20.07
N GLU A 115 -3.49 18.43 18.89
CA GLU A 115 -2.73 18.86 17.72
C GLU A 115 -1.95 20.15 18.01
N LYS A 116 -2.59 21.17 18.58
CA LYS A 116 -1.92 22.42 18.97
C LYS A 116 -0.70 22.16 19.87
N LYS A 117 -0.82 21.25 20.84
CA LYS A 117 0.28 20.88 21.73
C LYS A 117 1.37 20.10 20.99
N TYR A 118 0.99 19.16 20.12
CA TYR A 118 1.92 18.39 19.31
C TYR A 118 2.76 19.27 18.38
N ARG A 119 2.12 20.22 17.69
CA ARG A 119 2.77 21.17 16.79
C ARG A 119 3.85 22.01 17.45
N GLN A 120 3.64 22.40 18.71
CA GLN A 120 4.64 23.16 19.48
C GLN A 120 5.93 22.36 19.72
N GLY A 121 5.89 21.02 19.63
CA GLY A 121 7.03 20.14 19.81
C GLY A 121 7.68 19.63 18.52
N LEU A 122 7.16 19.97 17.34
CA LEU A 122 7.71 19.51 16.07
C LEU A 122 9.11 20.09 15.84
N ARG A 123 10.07 19.21 15.51
CA ARG A 123 11.45 19.58 15.20
C ARG A 123 11.72 19.36 13.71
N ALA A 124 12.42 20.31 13.08
CA ALA A 124 12.94 20.14 11.73
C ALA A 124 13.79 18.86 11.63
N ASN A 125 13.69 18.18 10.50
CA ASN A 125 14.59 17.07 10.18
C ASN A 125 15.81 17.65 9.45
N ASP A 126 17.01 17.38 9.97
CA ASP A 126 18.28 17.82 9.40
C ASP A 126 18.86 16.83 8.38
N GLY A 127 18.10 15.79 8.03
CA GLY A 127 18.54 14.72 7.14
C GLY A 127 19.54 13.76 7.79
N LYS A 128 19.76 13.81 9.10
CA LYS A 128 20.72 12.94 9.81
C LYS A 128 20.04 11.96 10.78
N ARG A 129 18.72 11.90 10.75
CA ARG A 129 17.94 10.97 11.57
C ARG A 129 18.19 9.53 11.14
N LYS A 130 18.00 8.62 12.09
CA LYS A 130 18.07 7.17 11.87
C LYS A 130 16.68 6.58 11.83
N SER A 131 16.54 5.51 11.07
CA SER A 131 15.32 4.72 11.02
C SER A 131 15.08 4.02 12.36
N PRO A 132 13.84 4.00 12.88
CA PRO A 132 13.46 3.12 13.98
C PRO A 132 13.31 1.66 13.53
N GLN A 133 13.29 1.41 12.21
CA GLN A 133 13.33 0.09 11.60
C GLN A 133 14.74 -0.15 11.06
N THR A 134 15.53 -1.04 11.66
CA THR A 134 16.90 -1.32 11.19
C THR A 134 17.18 -2.81 11.01
N HIS A 135 16.15 -3.64 11.11
CA HIS A 135 16.25 -5.10 10.99
C HIS A 135 14.98 -5.63 10.31
N ASN A 136 15.12 -6.74 9.57
CA ASN A 136 13.98 -7.46 9.03
C ASN A 136 13.27 -8.22 10.16
N ARG A 137 11.95 -8.09 10.25
CA ARG A 137 11.10 -8.69 11.30
C ARG A 137 10.43 -9.99 10.87
N SER A 138 10.38 -10.28 9.57
CA SER A 138 9.79 -11.51 9.03
C SER A 138 10.83 -12.41 8.39
N THR A 139 10.62 -13.72 8.51
CA THR A 139 11.32 -14.71 7.68
C THR A 139 11.01 -14.46 6.21
N ILE A 140 12.05 -14.47 5.38
CA ILE A 140 11.95 -14.33 3.93
C ILE A 140 12.34 -15.67 3.29
N ALA A 141 11.58 -16.08 2.27
CA ALA A 141 11.84 -17.29 1.52
C ALA A 141 11.49 -17.07 0.04
N ILE A 142 12.03 -17.90 -0.84
CA ILE A 142 11.61 -17.92 -2.25
C ILE A 142 10.22 -18.55 -2.28
N ASP A 143 9.23 -17.77 -2.71
CA ASP A 143 7.86 -18.21 -2.89
C ASP A 143 7.79 -19.28 -3.98
N VAL A 144 6.90 -20.27 -3.81
CA VAL A 144 6.65 -21.30 -4.82
C VAL A 144 6.23 -20.67 -6.15
N ALA A 145 5.44 -19.61 -6.11
CA ALA A 145 5.00 -18.87 -7.30
C ALA A 145 6.16 -18.24 -8.08
N ASP A 146 7.29 -17.98 -7.43
CA ASP A 146 8.45 -17.33 -8.07
C ASP A 146 9.47 -18.34 -8.64
N GLN A 147 9.41 -19.62 -8.26
CA GLN A 147 10.42 -20.63 -8.63
C GLN A 147 10.64 -20.76 -10.14
N PHE A 148 9.57 -20.57 -10.92
CA PHE A 148 9.57 -20.67 -12.38
C PHE A 148 9.54 -19.31 -13.07
N THR A 149 9.84 -18.24 -12.34
CA THR A 149 9.91 -16.87 -12.86
C THR A 149 11.37 -16.39 -12.93
N PRO A 150 11.65 -15.30 -13.66
CA PRO A 150 12.95 -14.64 -13.61
C PRO A 150 13.38 -14.18 -12.20
N ASP A 151 12.44 -14.06 -11.26
CA ASP A 151 12.66 -13.61 -9.89
C ASP A 151 12.94 -14.77 -8.90
N ASN A 152 13.20 -15.99 -9.38
CA ASN A 152 13.41 -17.19 -8.56
C ASN A 152 14.61 -17.16 -7.58
N TRP A 153 15.34 -16.05 -7.53
CA TRP A 153 16.48 -15.80 -6.65
C TRP A 153 16.14 -14.83 -5.51
N LEU A 154 14.94 -14.23 -5.52
CA LEU A 154 14.56 -13.14 -4.64
C LEU A 154 13.61 -13.61 -3.53
N PRO A 155 14.06 -13.69 -2.28
CA PRO A 155 13.19 -14.07 -1.17
C PRO A 155 12.27 -12.90 -0.77
N ARG A 156 11.01 -13.21 -0.49
CA ARG A 156 9.96 -12.23 -0.17
C ARG A 156 9.22 -12.61 1.11
N SER A 157 8.49 -11.65 1.68
CA SER A 157 7.71 -11.88 2.90
C SER A 157 6.39 -12.56 2.58
N GLY A 158 6.05 -13.62 3.32
CA GLY A 158 4.72 -14.25 3.24
C GLY A 158 3.57 -13.36 3.74
N HIS A 159 3.87 -12.18 4.27
CA HIS A 159 2.88 -11.18 4.67
C HIS A 159 2.41 -10.26 3.54
N LEU A 160 3.04 -10.35 2.36
CA LEU A 160 2.62 -9.61 1.19
C LEU A 160 1.54 -10.38 0.43
N ILE A 161 0.37 -9.75 0.26
CA ILE A 161 -0.73 -10.28 -0.52
C ILE A 161 -0.43 -10.01 -1.99
N ARG A 162 -0.15 -11.08 -2.72
CA ARG A 162 0.10 -11.06 -4.15
C ARG A 162 -1.20 -10.76 -4.92
N LEU A 163 -1.15 -9.76 -5.81
CA LEU A 163 -2.30 -9.27 -6.59
C LEU A 163 -2.24 -9.68 -8.07
N THR A 164 -1.06 -10.04 -8.56
CA THR A 164 -0.82 -10.65 -9.87
C THR A 164 -0.56 -12.14 -9.70
N SER A 165 -1.01 -13.00 -10.60
CA SER A 165 -0.89 -14.46 -10.41
C SER A 165 0.55 -14.93 -10.19
N ASN A 166 1.45 -14.71 -11.16
CA ASN A 166 2.86 -15.15 -11.04
C ASN A 166 3.88 -14.03 -11.25
N HIS A 167 3.86 -13.35 -12.40
CA HIS A 167 4.91 -12.39 -12.76
C HIS A 167 4.38 -11.34 -13.75
N PRO A 168 4.78 -10.06 -13.64
CA PRO A 168 5.65 -9.48 -12.62
C PRO A 168 4.96 -9.37 -11.25
N LEU A 169 5.74 -9.37 -10.17
CA LEU A 169 5.17 -9.25 -8.82
C LEU A 169 4.55 -7.86 -8.61
N ASN A 170 3.28 -7.87 -8.21
CA ASN A 170 2.65 -6.73 -7.59
C ASN A 170 1.92 -7.20 -6.33
N ALA A 171 2.28 -6.63 -5.18
CA ALA A 171 1.77 -7.08 -3.89
C ALA A 171 1.61 -5.94 -2.88
N GLU A 172 0.61 -6.06 -2.01
CA GLU A 172 0.35 -5.15 -0.90
C GLU A 172 0.34 -5.90 0.44
N PRO A 173 0.78 -5.28 1.54
CA PRO A 173 0.60 -5.83 2.88
C PRO A 173 -0.89 -5.85 3.29
N GLU A 174 -1.23 -6.70 4.25
CA GLU A 174 -2.51 -6.61 4.95
C GLU A 174 -2.62 -5.27 5.68
N LEU A 175 -3.78 -4.61 5.58
CA LEU A 175 -3.97 -3.24 6.04
C LEU A 175 -3.72 -3.07 7.54
N SER A 176 -4.22 -3.99 8.36
CA SER A 176 -4.07 -3.92 9.81
C SER A 176 -2.61 -4.11 10.23
N LEU A 177 -1.89 -5.02 9.57
CA LEU A 177 -0.46 -5.26 9.78
C LEU A 177 0.38 -4.06 9.35
N LEU A 178 0.08 -3.47 8.18
CA LEU A 178 0.73 -2.25 7.69
C LEU A 178 0.60 -1.10 8.71
N TYR A 179 -0.61 -0.88 9.22
CA TYR A 179 -0.86 0.18 10.20
C TYR A 179 -0.23 -0.10 11.57
N GLN A 180 -0.27 -1.36 12.04
CA GLN A 180 0.37 -1.78 13.29
C GLN A 180 1.89 -1.64 13.27
N ALA A 181 2.50 -1.69 12.08
CA ALA A 181 3.93 -1.46 11.93
C ALA A 181 4.36 -0.03 12.32
N GLY A 182 3.41 0.90 12.39
CA GLY A 182 3.60 2.28 12.81
C GLY A 182 3.93 3.21 11.64
N LEU A 183 4.48 4.38 11.96
CA LEU A 183 4.76 5.42 10.96
C LEU A 183 5.78 4.97 9.91
N ILE A 184 6.77 4.16 10.29
CA ILE A 184 7.82 3.66 9.41
C ILE A 184 7.57 2.17 9.14
N THR A 185 7.17 1.88 7.90
CA THR A 185 6.90 0.56 7.36
C THR A 185 8.21 -0.24 7.26
N PRO A 186 8.32 -1.44 7.86
CA PRO A 186 9.41 -2.37 7.65
C PRO A 186 9.57 -2.72 6.16
N ASN A 187 10.79 -2.98 5.72
CA ASN A 187 11.11 -3.19 4.30
C ASN A 187 10.31 -4.38 3.72
N GLU A 188 10.21 -5.46 4.47
CA GLU A 188 9.48 -6.69 4.14
C GLU A 188 7.96 -6.51 3.99
N LEU A 189 7.38 -5.44 4.53
CA LEU A 189 5.95 -5.12 4.45
C LEU A 189 5.66 -3.99 3.47
N HIS A 190 6.69 -3.38 2.88
CA HIS A 190 6.48 -2.30 1.94
C HIS A 190 5.89 -2.86 0.63
N CYS A 191 4.87 -2.19 0.08
CA CYS A 191 4.23 -2.64 -1.15
C CYS A 191 5.25 -2.77 -2.30
N VAL A 192 5.05 -3.78 -3.15
CA VAL A 192 5.89 -4.06 -4.33
C VAL A 192 5.07 -3.81 -5.59
N ARG A 193 5.60 -2.99 -6.50
CA ARG A 193 5.01 -2.75 -7.83
C ARG A 193 6.12 -2.87 -8.86
N ASN A 194 6.12 -3.96 -9.61
CA ASN A 194 7.07 -4.20 -10.69
C ASN A 194 6.33 -4.31 -12.04
N HIS A 195 6.87 -3.66 -13.07
CA HIS A 195 6.39 -3.77 -14.46
C HIS A 195 7.00 -4.96 -15.20
N GLY A 196 8.12 -5.49 -14.72
CA GLY A 196 8.85 -6.61 -15.30
C GLY A 196 9.64 -7.37 -14.23
N ALA A 197 10.62 -8.16 -14.70
CA ALA A 197 11.53 -8.90 -13.83
C ALA A 197 12.43 -7.95 -13.04
N VAL A 198 12.78 -8.33 -11.82
CA VAL A 198 13.70 -7.56 -10.98
C VAL A 198 15.12 -7.70 -11.51
N PRO A 199 15.82 -6.61 -11.84
CA PRO A 199 17.21 -6.67 -12.28
C PRO A 199 18.13 -7.26 -11.20
N ARG A 200 18.89 -8.29 -11.55
CA ARG A 200 19.89 -8.89 -10.66
C ARG A 200 21.21 -8.14 -10.73
N LEU A 201 21.29 -7.03 -10.00
CA LEU A 201 22.44 -6.12 -9.99
C LEU A 201 23.38 -6.38 -8.80
N TYR A 202 24.63 -5.93 -8.90
CA TYR A 202 25.63 -6.03 -7.83
C TYR A 202 26.28 -4.67 -7.57
N TRP A 203 26.45 -4.31 -6.29
CA TRP A 203 27.05 -3.04 -5.87
C TRP A 203 28.39 -2.74 -6.55
N ASN A 204 29.30 -3.71 -6.58
CA ASN A 204 30.67 -3.50 -7.06
C ASN A 204 30.78 -3.30 -8.58
N THR A 205 29.80 -3.75 -9.36
CA THR A 205 29.82 -3.67 -10.82
C THR A 205 28.87 -2.62 -11.38
N HIS A 206 27.86 -2.23 -10.60
CA HIS A 206 26.89 -1.23 -11.02
C HIS A 206 27.50 0.17 -11.12
N LYS A 207 27.13 0.87 -12.19
CA LYS A 207 27.51 2.25 -12.47
C LYS A 207 26.29 3.01 -12.96
N LEU A 208 26.18 4.27 -12.56
CA LEU A 208 25.22 5.20 -13.15
C LEU A 208 25.95 6.08 -14.16
N ASP A 209 25.40 6.16 -15.37
CA ASP A 209 25.81 7.10 -16.40
C ASP A 209 24.93 8.35 -16.33
N ILE A 210 25.56 9.52 -16.34
CA ILE A 210 24.91 10.83 -16.34
C ILE A 210 25.38 11.58 -17.59
N GLU A 211 24.43 11.94 -18.44
CA GLU A 211 24.65 12.73 -19.67
C GLU A 211 25.60 12.04 -20.66
N ASP A 212 25.28 10.78 -21.02
CA ASP A 212 25.93 10.00 -22.09
C ASP A 212 27.46 9.95 -22.00
N GLY A 213 27.95 9.47 -20.85
CA GLY A 213 29.37 9.26 -20.56
C GLY A 213 30.07 10.48 -19.95
N LYS A 214 29.41 11.63 -19.82
CA LYS A 214 30.01 12.84 -19.23
C LYS A 214 30.40 12.65 -17.77
N LEU A 215 29.56 11.96 -16.99
CA LEU A 215 29.89 11.55 -15.64
C LEU A 215 29.38 10.13 -15.38
N VAL A 216 30.30 9.19 -15.19
CA VAL A 216 29.97 7.81 -14.81
C VAL A 216 30.41 7.56 -13.38
N LEU A 217 29.48 7.19 -12.50
CA LEU A 217 29.70 6.99 -11.07
C LEU A 217 29.53 5.52 -10.69
N SER A 218 30.56 4.93 -10.09
CA SER A 218 30.45 3.61 -9.43
C SER A 218 29.67 3.72 -8.12
N MET A 219 29.11 2.62 -7.60
CA MET A 219 28.46 2.65 -6.28
C MET A 219 29.38 3.17 -5.14
N SER A 220 30.69 2.95 -5.26
CA SER A 220 31.67 3.48 -4.29
C SER A 220 31.82 5.01 -4.33
N ASP A 221 31.55 5.64 -5.47
CA ASP A 221 31.61 7.10 -5.61
C ASP A 221 30.51 7.79 -4.78
N TRP A 222 29.30 7.22 -4.74
CA TRP A 222 28.14 7.75 -4.01
C TRP A 222 28.39 7.91 -2.52
N THR A 223 29.15 7.00 -1.92
CA THR A 223 29.43 7.01 -0.48
C THR A 223 30.67 7.84 -0.11
N LYS A 224 31.54 8.16 -1.08
CA LYS A 224 32.82 8.84 -0.84
C LYS A 224 32.85 10.30 -1.32
N ARG A 225 32.13 10.62 -2.40
CA ARG A 225 32.22 11.92 -3.09
C ARG A 225 31.08 12.86 -2.76
N PHE A 226 29.99 12.36 -2.20
CA PHE A 226 28.78 13.12 -1.98
C PHE A 226 28.32 13.03 -0.52
N GLU A 227 27.75 14.11 -0.01
CA GLU A 227 27.04 14.08 1.27
C GLU A 227 25.66 13.44 1.05
N SER A 228 25.31 12.49 1.92
CA SER A 228 24.00 11.85 1.90
C SER A 228 23.08 12.44 2.97
N ILE A 229 21.79 12.48 2.67
CA ILE A 229 20.74 12.75 3.64
C ILE A 229 19.90 11.49 3.85
N ASN A 230 19.24 11.41 5.00
CA ASN A 230 18.34 10.34 5.39
C ASN A 230 17.02 10.92 5.90
N ILE A 231 15.97 10.77 5.10
CA ILE A 231 14.65 11.35 5.38
C ILE A 231 13.53 10.32 5.22
N PRO A 232 12.47 10.36 6.04
CA PRO A 232 11.31 9.50 5.86
C PRO A 232 10.46 9.99 4.68
N VAL A 233 10.13 9.09 3.77
CA VAL A 233 9.30 9.36 2.59
C VAL A 233 8.22 8.29 2.48
N CYS A 234 6.97 8.73 2.40
CA CYS A 234 5.82 7.91 2.03
C CYS A 234 5.72 7.83 0.51
N ILE A 235 5.67 6.61 0.00
CA ILE A 235 5.40 6.31 -1.40
C ILE A 235 4.04 5.65 -1.46
N ALA A 236 3.18 6.10 -2.37
CA ALA A 236 1.90 5.48 -2.68
C ALA A 236 1.82 5.25 -4.18
N CYS A 237 1.18 4.16 -4.60
CA CYS A 237 0.92 3.85 -6.00
C CYS A 237 -0.30 4.64 -6.50
N ASP A 238 -0.25 5.16 -7.72
CA ASP A 238 -1.41 5.78 -8.38
C ASP A 238 -2.60 4.81 -8.49
N GLY A 239 -2.32 3.50 -8.50
CA GLY A 239 -3.33 2.46 -8.48
C GLY A 239 -3.98 2.21 -7.12
N ASN A 240 -3.55 2.86 -6.03
CA ASN A 240 -4.14 2.63 -4.71
C ASN A 240 -5.66 2.80 -4.77
N ARG A 241 -6.40 1.86 -4.16
CA ARG A 241 -7.87 1.78 -4.16
C ARG A 241 -8.51 1.51 -5.53
N ARG A 242 -7.77 0.95 -6.50
CA ARG A 242 -8.31 0.57 -7.82
C ARG A 242 -9.45 -0.44 -7.75
N LYS A 243 -9.43 -1.39 -6.80
CA LYS A 243 -10.48 -2.41 -6.68
C LYS A 243 -11.88 -1.80 -6.47
N GLU A 244 -11.97 -0.69 -5.75
CA GLU A 244 -13.23 0.06 -5.60
C GLU A 244 -13.77 0.56 -6.95
N MET A 245 -12.89 1.06 -7.83
CA MET A 245 -13.27 1.46 -9.19
C MET A 245 -13.69 0.25 -10.02
N ASN A 246 -12.91 -0.83 -9.97
CA ASN A 246 -13.16 -2.06 -10.74
C ASN A 246 -14.48 -2.74 -10.37
N LEU A 247 -14.96 -2.60 -9.12
CA LEU A 247 -16.28 -3.07 -8.72
C LEU A 247 -17.43 -2.27 -9.37
N VAL A 248 -17.22 -0.97 -9.61
CA VAL A 248 -18.19 -0.12 -10.33
C VAL A 248 -18.13 -0.38 -11.84
N ARG A 249 -16.92 -0.37 -12.42
CA ARG A 249 -16.67 -0.64 -13.83
C ARG A 249 -15.23 -1.08 -14.02
N LYS A 250 -14.99 -2.19 -14.71
CA LYS A 250 -13.62 -2.72 -14.91
C LYS A 250 -12.72 -1.70 -15.63
N SER A 251 -11.55 -1.42 -15.05
CA SER A 251 -10.45 -0.65 -15.64
C SER A 251 -9.36 -1.59 -16.19
N LYS A 252 -8.30 -1.04 -16.80
CA LYS A 252 -7.20 -1.80 -17.41
C LYS A 252 -6.09 -2.24 -16.43
N GLY A 253 -6.32 -2.16 -15.12
CA GLY A 253 -5.34 -2.51 -14.09
C GLY A 253 -5.84 -3.53 -13.06
N PHE A 254 -4.90 -4.26 -12.45
CA PHE A 254 -5.17 -5.21 -11.38
C PHE A 254 -5.67 -4.55 -10.09
N ASN A 255 -6.29 -5.34 -9.22
CA ASN A 255 -7.06 -4.88 -8.07
C ASN A 255 -6.21 -4.55 -6.82
N TRP A 256 -5.65 -3.34 -6.75
CA TRP A 256 -5.19 -2.81 -5.45
C TRP A 256 -6.35 -2.56 -4.51
N SER A 257 -6.24 -2.98 -3.25
CA SER A 257 -7.09 -2.50 -2.17
C SER A 257 -6.51 -1.20 -1.62
N VAL A 258 -6.11 -1.15 -0.35
CA VAL A 258 -5.66 0.06 0.34
C VAL A 258 -4.22 -0.06 0.85
N GLY A 259 -3.51 -1.14 0.54
CA GLY A 259 -2.15 -1.39 1.01
C GLY A 259 -1.07 -0.93 0.02
N ALA A 260 -1.44 -0.25 -1.08
CA ALA A 260 -0.52 0.17 -2.13
C ALA A 260 0.30 1.42 -1.75
N GLY A 261 0.91 1.41 -0.56
CA GLY A 261 1.81 2.44 -0.09
C GLY A 261 2.58 2.05 1.17
N GLY A 262 3.52 2.89 1.57
CA GLY A 262 4.34 2.71 2.76
C GLY A 262 5.30 3.87 2.97
N CYS A 263 5.75 4.05 4.21
CA CYS A 263 6.67 5.12 4.56
C CYS A 263 7.97 4.54 5.11
N ALA A 264 9.10 4.91 4.52
CA ALA A 264 10.41 4.41 4.90
C ALA A 264 11.44 5.55 4.92
N TYR A 265 12.45 5.41 5.77
CA TYR A 265 13.64 6.25 5.66
C TYR A 265 14.36 5.93 4.35
N ARG A 266 14.71 6.98 3.60
CA ARG A 266 15.44 6.91 2.33
C ARG A 266 16.74 7.65 2.53
N LYS A 267 17.85 6.92 2.43
CA LYS A 267 19.18 7.52 2.50
C LYS A 267 19.85 7.49 1.14
N GLY A 268 20.31 8.66 0.74
CA GLY A 268 20.76 8.92 -0.63
C GLY A 268 21.41 10.28 -0.80
N VAL A 269 21.87 10.53 -2.02
CA VAL A 269 22.45 11.81 -2.41
C VAL A 269 21.37 12.68 -3.05
N PRO A 270 21.25 13.97 -2.70
CA PRO A 270 20.39 14.91 -3.41
C PRO A 270 20.73 14.96 -4.91
N LEU A 271 19.74 14.78 -5.76
CA LEU A 271 19.93 14.75 -7.22
C LEU A 271 20.56 16.05 -7.75
N CYS A 272 20.20 17.19 -7.16
CA CYS A 272 20.78 18.49 -7.52
C CYS A 272 22.31 18.53 -7.38
N ASP A 273 22.87 17.90 -6.34
CA ASP A 273 24.31 17.86 -6.09
C ASP A 273 25.03 16.99 -7.14
N VAL A 274 24.39 15.90 -7.58
CA VAL A 274 24.89 15.00 -8.61
C VAL A 274 24.91 15.68 -9.98
N LEU A 275 23.80 16.34 -10.33
CA LEU A 275 23.68 17.10 -11.58
C LEU A 275 24.67 18.28 -11.62
N ALA A 276 24.84 18.99 -10.50
CA ALA A 276 25.84 20.04 -10.38
C ALA A 276 27.27 19.50 -10.57
N ALA A 277 27.57 18.31 -10.03
CA ALA A 277 28.86 17.65 -10.23
C ALA A 277 29.09 17.21 -11.69
N ALA A 278 28.03 16.92 -12.44
CA ALA A 278 28.08 16.71 -13.89
C ALA A 278 28.17 18.02 -14.70
N GLY A 279 28.21 19.18 -14.03
CA GLY A 279 28.28 20.49 -14.68
C GLY A 279 26.94 21.00 -15.24
N VAL A 280 25.82 20.38 -14.86
CA VAL A 280 24.48 20.81 -15.26
C VAL A 280 24.09 22.07 -14.52
N ARG A 281 23.52 23.06 -15.24
CA ARG A 281 23.05 24.34 -14.68
C ARG A 281 21.53 24.44 -14.83
N ALA A 282 20.86 25.11 -13.90
CA ALA A 282 19.44 25.37 -14.01
C ALA A 282 19.18 26.56 -14.97
N ASP A 283 19.35 26.34 -16.27
CA ASP A 283 19.04 27.30 -17.33
C ASP A 283 18.06 26.71 -18.35
N GLY A 284 17.18 27.58 -18.85
CA GLY A 284 16.09 27.21 -19.76
C GLY A 284 15.03 26.32 -19.11
N GLN A 285 14.08 25.89 -19.93
CA GLN A 285 13.14 24.86 -19.55
C GLN A 285 13.82 23.54 -19.95
N ARG A 286 14.28 22.70 -19.02
CA ARG A 286 15.03 21.44 -19.34
C ARG A 286 14.62 20.26 -18.46
N TRP A 287 15.02 19.04 -18.82
CA TRP A 287 14.59 17.77 -18.19
C TRP A 287 15.70 16.89 -17.75
N VAL A 288 15.39 16.13 -16.71
CA VAL A 288 16.17 14.99 -16.28
C VAL A 288 15.34 13.75 -16.57
N ASN A 289 15.79 12.97 -17.55
CA ASN A 289 15.22 11.67 -17.88
C ASN A 289 15.91 10.60 -17.04
N PHE A 290 15.14 9.59 -16.63
CA PHE A 290 15.62 8.45 -15.87
C PHE A 290 15.16 7.18 -16.57
N GLU A 291 16.06 6.23 -16.74
CA GLU A 291 15.81 4.92 -17.31
C GLU A 291 16.25 3.86 -16.31
N GLY A 292 15.39 2.88 -16.07
CA GLY A 292 15.67 1.73 -15.21
C GLY A 292 16.56 0.70 -15.90
N ALA A 293 17.11 -0.21 -15.09
CA ALA A 293 17.84 -1.38 -15.59
C ALA A 293 16.93 -2.57 -15.93
N ASP A 294 15.62 -2.43 -15.69
CA ASP A 294 14.59 -3.41 -15.98
C ASP A 294 14.16 -3.39 -17.45
N GLU A 295 13.78 -4.54 -17.95
CA GLU A 295 13.32 -4.75 -19.33
C GLU A 295 11.92 -5.38 -19.34
N PRO A 296 10.88 -4.61 -18.99
CA PRO A 296 9.50 -5.07 -19.13
C PRO A 296 9.09 -5.19 -20.61
N SER A 297 7.90 -5.72 -20.87
CA SER A 297 7.48 -6.18 -22.21
C SER A 297 7.53 -5.11 -23.30
N GLU A 298 7.36 -3.85 -22.95
CA GLU A 298 7.27 -2.71 -23.88
C GLU A 298 8.54 -1.83 -23.85
N GLY A 299 9.68 -2.45 -23.54
CA GLY A 299 10.97 -1.77 -23.40
C GLY A 299 11.24 -1.29 -21.98
N LYS A 300 12.37 -0.62 -21.75
CA LYS A 300 12.79 -0.22 -20.41
C LYS A 300 11.80 0.75 -19.75
N TYR A 301 11.64 0.63 -18.43
CA TYR A 301 10.88 1.60 -17.68
C TYR A 301 11.64 2.93 -17.60
N ALA A 302 11.02 4.01 -18.07
CA ALA A 302 11.63 5.33 -18.06
C ALA A 302 10.62 6.42 -17.70
N THR A 303 11.10 7.48 -17.06
CA THR A 303 10.31 8.66 -16.68
C THR A 303 11.21 9.90 -16.65
N PHE A 304 10.66 11.06 -16.28
CA PHE A 304 11.43 12.30 -16.18
C PHE A 304 10.87 13.27 -15.14
N ILE A 305 11.67 14.27 -14.76
CA ILE A 305 11.21 15.47 -14.02
C ILE A 305 11.85 16.74 -14.60
N PRO A 306 11.30 17.96 -14.37
CA PRO A 306 11.97 19.19 -14.73
C PRO A 306 13.32 19.31 -14.06
N LEU A 307 14.26 19.85 -14.82
CA LEU A 307 15.55 20.24 -14.31
C LEU A 307 15.41 21.27 -13.19
N ALA A 308 14.52 22.26 -13.32
CA ALA A 308 14.28 23.22 -12.26
C ALA A 308 13.82 22.56 -10.95
N TYR A 309 12.95 21.55 -11.04
CA TYR A 309 12.49 20.78 -9.89
C TYR A 309 13.60 19.91 -9.30
N ALA A 310 14.35 19.20 -10.15
CA ALA A 310 15.50 18.37 -9.76
C ALA A 310 16.63 19.16 -9.11
N MET A 311 16.85 20.40 -9.55
CA MET A 311 17.89 21.30 -9.05
C MET A 311 17.49 22.06 -7.79
N ASP A 312 16.19 22.17 -7.49
CA ASP A 312 15.70 22.78 -6.26
C ASP A 312 15.84 21.81 -5.07
N ARG A 313 16.81 22.11 -4.21
CA ARG A 313 17.15 21.30 -3.04
C ARG A 313 15.96 21.13 -2.08
N THR A 314 15.01 22.06 -2.05
CA THR A 314 13.84 21.96 -1.16
C THR A 314 12.89 20.83 -1.56
N ASN A 315 13.02 20.29 -2.76
CA ASN A 315 12.18 19.20 -3.26
C ASN A 315 12.68 17.82 -2.83
N ASP A 316 13.84 17.73 -2.17
CA ASP A 316 14.39 16.51 -1.61
C ASP A 316 14.40 15.32 -2.59
N VAL A 317 14.67 15.58 -3.88
CA VAL A 317 14.82 14.52 -4.88
C VAL A 317 16.12 13.78 -4.62
N LEU A 318 16.04 12.46 -4.44
CA LEU A 318 17.17 11.64 -3.99
C LEU A 318 17.48 10.51 -4.94
N LEU A 319 18.78 10.25 -5.11
CA LEU A 319 19.29 8.96 -5.55
C LEU A 319 19.63 8.16 -4.30
N ALA A 320 18.68 7.33 -3.87
CA ALA A 320 18.74 6.54 -2.65
C ALA A 320 19.40 5.18 -2.90
N TYR A 321 20.26 4.76 -1.97
CA TYR A 321 20.93 3.46 -1.98
C TYR A 321 20.67 2.64 -0.70
N GLU A 322 20.04 3.27 0.31
CA GLU A 322 19.59 2.63 1.54
C GLU A 322 18.09 2.94 1.79
N MET A 323 17.40 1.97 2.38
CA MET A 323 16.01 2.07 2.84
C MET A 323 15.92 1.52 4.26
N ASN A 324 15.44 2.35 5.19
CA ASN A 324 15.39 2.04 6.62
C ASN A 324 16.78 1.65 7.19
N ASP A 325 17.81 2.44 6.88
CA ASP A 325 19.22 2.22 7.29
C ASP A 325 19.79 0.84 6.93
N LEU A 326 19.19 0.18 5.95
CA LEU A 326 19.64 -1.08 5.36
C LEU A 326 19.84 -0.88 3.85
N PRO A 327 20.69 -1.71 3.19
CA PRO A 327 20.77 -1.72 1.74
C PRO A 327 19.37 -1.86 1.12
N LEU A 328 19.14 -1.19 -0.01
CA LEU A 328 17.87 -1.33 -0.73
C LEU A 328 17.56 -2.81 -1.00
N PRO A 329 16.34 -3.29 -0.72
CA PRO A 329 15.90 -4.59 -1.24
C PRO A 329 15.82 -4.56 -2.77
N PRO A 330 16.04 -5.69 -3.48
CA PRO A 330 15.87 -5.76 -4.94
C PRO A 330 14.47 -5.38 -5.43
N ASP A 331 13.41 -5.88 -4.75
CA ASP A 331 12.08 -5.27 -4.51
C ASP A 331 11.92 -3.76 -4.76
N HIS A 332 12.94 -3.03 -4.33
CA HIS A 332 12.85 -1.60 -4.14
C HIS A 332 13.99 -0.87 -4.86
N GLY A 333 14.60 -1.48 -5.87
CA GLY A 333 15.55 -0.82 -6.77
C GLY A 333 17.00 -0.89 -6.32
N TYR A 334 17.42 -2.00 -5.69
CA TYR A 334 18.83 -2.23 -5.43
C TYR A 334 19.66 -2.18 -6.74
N PRO A 335 20.84 -1.52 -6.75
CA PRO A 335 21.51 -0.87 -5.62
C PRO A 335 21.23 0.63 -5.49
N LEU A 336 20.53 1.24 -6.44
CA LEU A 336 20.27 2.68 -6.50
C LEU A 336 18.89 2.93 -7.10
N ARG A 337 18.06 3.74 -6.44
CA ARG A 337 16.76 4.17 -6.95
C ARG A 337 16.61 5.69 -6.91
N LEU A 338 15.84 6.22 -7.85
CA LEU A 338 15.28 7.56 -7.72
C LEU A 338 14.12 7.57 -6.70
N VAL A 339 14.10 8.58 -5.83
CA VAL A 339 12.99 8.93 -4.95
C VAL A 339 12.62 10.38 -5.27
N ILE A 340 11.39 10.59 -5.74
CA ILE A 340 10.84 11.92 -6.02
C ILE A 340 9.71 12.19 -5.03
N PRO A 341 9.96 12.95 -3.96
CA PRO A 341 8.89 13.28 -3.04
C PRO A 341 7.86 14.20 -3.70
N GLY A 342 6.63 13.69 -3.79
CA GLY A 342 5.42 14.47 -4.06
C GLY A 342 5.32 15.20 -5.40
N TYR A 343 6.09 14.91 -6.44
CA TYR A 343 6.00 15.68 -7.69
C TYR A 343 6.55 14.92 -8.89
N ILE A 344 6.07 15.26 -10.10
CA ILE A 344 6.69 14.98 -11.41
C ILE A 344 6.28 16.14 -12.38
N TRP A 345 6.97 16.33 -13.53
CA TRP A 345 6.54 17.08 -14.77
C TRP A 345 6.97 18.56 -14.98
N VAL A 346 7.31 19.16 -16.15
CA VAL A 346 7.03 19.06 -17.64
C VAL A 346 8.28 19.28 -18.52
N SER A 347 8.37 18.70 -19.75
CA SER A 347 9.37 18.84 -20.86
C SER A 347 9.34 19.87 -22.03
N GLU A 348 10.47 20.15 -22.72
CA GLU A 348 10.64 21.00 -23.95
C GLU A 348 10.27 20.09 -25.13
N THR A 349 10.58 18.80 -25.00
CA THR A 349 10.05 17.69 -25.80
C THR A 349 9.79 16.48 -24.90
N GLU A 350 8.59 15.90 -24.99
CA GLU A 350 8.10 14.82 -24.11
C GLU A 350 8.93 13.53 -24.25
N ASN A 351 9.14 12.82 -23.12
CA ASN A 351 9.61 11.44 -23.18
C ASN A 351 8.51 10.59 -23.83
N THR A 352 8.82 9.90 -24.92
CA THR A 352 7.86 9.10 -25.68
C THR A 352 7.95 7.60 -25.37
N SER A 353 8.59 7.21 -24.27
CA SER A 353 8.66 5.80 -23.85
C SER A 353 7.26 5.26 -23.62
N HIS A 354 7.08 3.96 -23.88
CA HIS A 354 5.76 3.32 -23.81
C HIS A 354 5.11 3.55 -22.45
N TYR A 355 5.80 3.22 -21.36
CA TYR A 355 5.25 3.33 -20.01
C TYR A 355 5.01 4.78 -19.57
N HIS A 356 5.72 5.76 -20.14
CA HIS A 356 5.45 7.17 -19.83
C HIS A 356 4.17 7.70 -20.51
N ILE A 357 3.89 7.24 -21.73
CA ILE A 357 2.70 7.65 -22.48
C ILE A 357 1.46 6.86 -22.05
N TRP A 358 1.58 5.54 -21.89
CA TRP A 358 0.44 4.63 -21.76
C TRP A 358 0.13 4.16 -20.34
N ASP A 359 0.91 4.57 -19.35
CA ASP A 359 0.74 4.25 -17.93
C ASP A 359 0.76 5.52 -17.06
N ASN A 360 0.33 5.41 -15.79
CA ASN A 360 0.32 6.50 -14.80
C ASN A 360 -0.40 7.77 -15.28
N ARG A 361 -1.62 7.62 -15.82
CA ARG A 361 -2.47 8.72 -16.28
C ARG A 361 -3.92 8.61 -15.85
N VAL A 362 -4.53 9.75 -15.54
CA VAL A 362 -5.98 9.90 -15.32
C VAL A 362 -6.60 10.55 -16.54
N LEU A 363 -7.34 9.75 -17.31
CA LEU A 363 -8.10 10.24 -18.45
C LEU A 363 -9.54 10.63 -18.06
N PRO A 364 -10.19 11.54 -18.80
CA PRO A 364 -11.61 11.82 -18.63
C PRO A 364 -12.48 10.56 -18.67
N SER A 365 -13.48 10.50 -17.79
CA SER A 365 -14.30 9.30 -17.55
C SER A 365 -15.12 8.81 -18.76
N PHE A 366 -15.33 9.67 -19.77
CA PHE A 366 -16.02 9.29 -21.01
C PHE A 366 -15.14 8.45 -21.94
N ILE A 367 -13.82 8.41 -21.72
CA ILE A 367 -12.89 7.58 -22.49
C ILE A 367 -12.85 6.19 -21.86
N THR A 368 -13.26 5.18 -22.63
CA THR A 368 -13.47 3.81 -22.12
C THR A 368 -12.66 2.76 -22.86
N GLU A 369 -12.08 3.13 -24.00
CA GLU A 369 -11.29 2.28 -24.89
C GLU A 369 -9.91 2.93 -25.09
N LYS A 370 -8.82 2.15 -25.05
CA LYS A 370 -7.44 2.67 -25.18
C LYS A 370 -7.07 2.99 -26.63
N ASP A 371 -7.72 2.36 -27.61
CA ASP A 371 -7.48 2.47 -29.05
C ASP A 371 -8.34 3.53 -29.76
N SER A 372 -9.07 4.34 -28.99
CA SER A 372 -9.82 5.47 -29.55
C SER A 372 -8.90 6.66 -29.83
N SER A 373 -9.22 7.45 -30.86
CA SER A 373 -8.47 8.68 -31.17
C SER A 373 -8.45 9.69 -30.00
N PHE A 374 -9.54 9.73 -29.21
CA PHE A 374 -9.57 10.50 -27.97
C PHE A 374 -8.59 9.96 -26.94
N ALA A 375 -8.49 8.64 -26.76
CA ALA A 375 -7.53 8.04 -25.85
C ALA A 375 -6.09 8.34 -26.27
N GLU A 376 -5.72 8.08 -27.52
CA GLU A 376 -4.38 8.38 -28.06
C GLU A 376 -3.96 9.83 -27.79
N THR A 377 -4.88 10.76 -28.06
CA THR A 377 -4.66 12.20 -27.82
C THR A 377 -4.49 12.50 -26.33
N MET A 378 -5.35 11.95 -25.47
CA MET A 378 -5.32 12.25 -24.03
C MET A 378 -4.20 11.54 -23.28
N PHE A 379 -3.75 10.36 -23.72
CA PHE A 379 -2.56 9.69 -23.18
C PHE A 379 -1.29 10.49 -23.48
N SER A 380 -1.26 11.27 -24.56
CA SER A 380 -0.14 12.15 -24.87
C SER A 380 -0.30 13.56 -24.28
N HIS A 381 -1.41 13.86 -23.59
CA HIS A 381 -1.65 15.20 -23.06
C HIS A 381 -0.97 15.39 -21.69
N PRO A 382 -0.20 16.46 -21.45
CA PRO A 382 0.49 16.70 -20.18
C PRO A 382 -0.40 16.61 -18.93
N ASP A 383 -1.59 17.22 -19.01
CA ASP A 383 -2.52 17.31 -17.86
C ASP A 383 -3.11 15.97 -17.40
N THR A 384 -2.94 14.88 -18.16
CA THR A 384 -3.41 13.56 -17.72
C THR A 384 -2.38 12.80 -16.89
N ALA A 385 -1.11 13.25 -16.86
CA ALA A 385 -0.05 12.59 -16.12
C ALA A 385 -0.26 12.63 -14.59
N CYS A 386 -0.07 11.49 -13.93
CA CYS A 386 -0.08 11.37 -12.48
C CYS A 386 1.24 11.88 -11.89
N ASN A 387 1.28 13.16 -11.54
CA ASN A 387 2.50 13.81 -11.09
C ASN A 387 2.63 13.89 -9.56
N GLU A 388 1.69 14.59 -8.94
CA GLU A 388 1.57 14.64 -7.50
C GLU A 388 0.52 13.62 -7.06
N GLN A 389 0.77 12.89 -5.98
CA GLN A 389 -0.27 12.09 -5.33
C GLN A 389 -1.44 12.99 -4.93
N ASN A 390 -2.66 12.48 -5.07
CA ASN A 390 -3.82 13.20 -4.56
C ASN A 390 -4.02 12.94 -3.07
N LEU A 391 -4.62 13.90 -2.39
CA LEU A 391 -5.05 13.77 -1.00
C LEU A 391 -5.94 12.53 -0.84
N ASN A 392 -5.51 11.61 0.02
CA ASN A 392 -6.20 10.36 0.30
C ASN A 392 -6.30 10.12 1.81
N SER A 393 -7.31 9.35 2.21
CA SER A 393 -7.49 8.92 3.60
C SER A 393 -8.24 7.61 3.65
N VAL A 394 -7.86 6.75 4.60
CA VAL A 394 -8.37 5.38 4.74
C VAL A 394 -8.63 5.10 6.22
N ILE A 395 -9.74 4.41 6.50
CA ILE A 395 -10.03 3.85 7.83
C ILE A 395 -9.35 2.48 7.91
N VAL A 396 -8.61 2.25 8.98
CA VAL A 396 -7.99 0.96 9.29
C VAL A 396 -8.70 0.25 10.44
N LYS A 397 -9.10 1.01 11.47
CA LYS A 397 -9.88 0.52 12.60
C LYS A 397 -11.23 1.23 12.66
N PRO A 398 -12.36 0.49 12.78
CA PRO A 398 -12.47 -0.97 12.88
C PRO A 398 -12.01 -1.70 11.62
N SER A 399 -11.38 -2.86 11.78
CA SER A 399 -10.84 -3.66 10.67
C SER A 399 -11.96 -4.29 9.83
N GLN A 400 -11.60 -4.69 8.61
CA GLN A 400 -12.45 -5.52 7.77
C GLN A 400 -12.83 -6.81 8.50
N GLY A 401 -14.13 -7.04 8.67
CA GLY A 401 -14.65 -8.20 9.37
C GLY A 401 -14.61 -8.09 10.91
N GLU A 402 -14.17 -6.97 11.47
CA GLU A 402 -14.15 -6.76 12.93
C GLU A 402 -15.59 -6.82 13.50
N ARG A 403 -15.72 -7.41 14.68
CA ARG A 403 -17.01 -7.63 15.36
C ARG A 403 -17.00 -6.97 16.72
N LEU A 404 -18.01 -6.14 16.99
CA LEU A 404 -18.27 -5.59 18.32
C LEU A 404 -19.53 -6.22 18.91
N SER A 405 -19.36 -6.95 20.00
CA SER A 405 -20.48 -7.58 20.71
C SER A 405 -21.40 -6.51 21.32
N LEU A 406 -22.70 -6.60 21.04
CA LEU A 406 -23.70 -5.72 21.67
C LEU A 406 -23.84 -5.99 23.16
N ALA A 407 -23.61 -7.23 23.60
CA ALA A 407 -23.69 -7.61 25.01
C ALA A 407 -22.56 -7.02 25.86
N GLN A 408 -21.40 -6.75 25.24
CA GLN A 408 -20.22 -6.22 25.93
C GLN A 408 -20.15 -4.68 25.89
N ALA A 409 -20.98 -4.04 25.08
CA ALA A 409 -20.98 -2.59 24.94
C ALA A 409 -21.58 -1.89 26.17
N LYS A 410 -20.76 -1.12 26.89
CA LYS A 410 -21.18 -0.39 28.09
C LYS A 410 -21.30 1.10 27.83
N VAL A 411 -22.30 1.74 28.44
CA VAL A 411 -22.38 3.22 28.49
C VAL A 411 -21.12 3.76 29.16
N GLY A 412 -20.52 4.80 28.59
CA GLY A 412 -19.23 5.36 29.03
C GLY A 412 -18.01 4.76 28.31
N GLN A 413 -18.14 3.61 27.63
CA GLN A 413 -17.05 3.06 26.84
C GLN A 413 -16.89 3.80 25.51
N SER A 414 -15.65 4.06 25.10
CA SER A 414 -15.29 4.57 23.77
C SER A 414 -14.63 3.49 22.91
N TYR A 415 -14.80 3.62 21.60
CA TYR A 415 -14.07 2.90 20.58
C TYR A 415 -13.17 3.89 19.83
N ARG A 416 -11.92 3.49 19.60
CA ARG A 416 -10.93 4.30 18.89
C ARG A 416 -10.95 3.94 17.41
N ILE A 417 -11.51 4.82 16.60
CA ILE A 417 -11.46 4.71 15.13
C ILE A 417 -10.11 5.23 14.68
N GLU A 418 -9.42 4.51 13.81
CA GLU A 418 -8.06 4.84 13.39
C GLU A 418 -7.87 4.69 11.89
N GLY A 419 -6.91 5.41 11.35
CA GLY A 419 -6.55 5.30 9.96
C GLY A 419 -5.34 6.14 9.58
N TYR A 420 -5.09 6.24 8.28
CA TYR A 420 -4.02 7.09 7.75
C TYR A 420 -4.55 8.07 6.70
N ALA A 421 -3.77 9.11 6.45
CA ALA A 421 -3.97 10.07 5.36
C ALA A 421 -2.62 10.49 4.76
N TYR A 422 -2.61 10.84 3.47
CA TYR A 422 -1.42 11.37 2.79
C TYR A 422 -1.84 12.33 1.67
N ASP A 423 -0.92 13.20 1.25
CA ASP A 423 -1.09 14.10 0.10
C ASP A 423 0.24 14.20 -0.67
N GLY A 424 0.16 14.57 -1.95
CA GLY A 424 1.34 14.85 -2.78
C GLY A 424 1.88 16.27 -2.58
N GLY A 425 2.93 16.63 -3.32
CA GLY A 425 3.50 17.98 -3.37
C GLY A 425 4.24 18.44 -2.11
N GLY A 426 4.45 17.54 -1.14
CA GLY A 426 4.96 17.93 0.19
C GLY A 426 3.93 18.74 0.97
N LYS A 427 2.66 18.68 0.53
CA LYS A 427 1.57 19.45 1.07
C LYS A 427 1.16 18.78 2.36
N GLU A 428 1.31 19.50 3.45
CA GLU A 428 0.82 18.97 4.72
C GLU A 428 -0.70 18.82 4.67
N VAL A 429 -1.18 17.80 5.37
CA VAL A 429 -2.61 17.69 5.69
C VAL A 429 -3.04 18.85 6.61
N GLU A 430 -2.12 19.60 7.26
CA GLU A 430 -2.38 20.88 7.95
C GLU A 430 -1.12 21.74 8.38
N HIS A 431 -0.48 22.48 7.45
CA HIS A 431 0.34 23.73 7.55
C HIS A 431 1.71 23.89 8.31
N VAL A 432 2.86 23.61 7.66
CA VAL A 432 4.27 24.10 7.79
C VAL A 432 5.10 23.58 6.57
N GLU A 433 6.38 23.96 6.43
CA GLU A 433 7.18 24.05 5.18
C GLU A 433 7.08 22.90 4.13
N LYS A 434 7.34 21.61 4.42
CA LYS A 434 7.02 20.44 3.54
C LYS A 434 6.89 19.13 4.33
N PHE A 435 5.99 18.23 3.92
CA PHE A 435 5.73 16.93 4.56
C PHE A 435 5.67 15.77 3.56
N TRP A 436 6.64 14.85 3.64
CA TRP A 436 6.74 13.69 2.74
C TRP A 436 6.18 12.40 3.32
N ILE A 437 5.70 12.42 4.56
CA ILE A 437 5.19 11.26 5.27
C ILE A 437 3.66 11.22 5.24
N TRP A 438 3.08 10.03 5.33
CA TRP A 438 1.68 9.89 5.72
C TRP A 438 1.48 10.28 7.19
N LEU A 439 0.23 10.52 7.56
CA LEU A 439 -0.16 10.78 8.93
C LEU A 439 -1.11 9.69 9.41
N SER A 440 -0.87 9.20 10.62
CA SER A 440 -1.86 8.41 11.36
C SER A 440 -2.83 9.35 12.05
N TRP A 441 -4.12 9.04 11.99
CA TRP A 441 -5.17 9.77 12.69
C TRP A 441 -6.00 8.82 13.54
N HIS A 442 -6.59 9.34 14.60
CA HIS A 442 -7.56 8.61 15.39
C HIS A 442 -8.63 9.52 15.96
N VAL A 443 -9.79 8.96 16.25
CA VAL A 443 -10.86 9.63 16.99
C VAL A 443 -11.53 8.64 17.92
N ASP A 444 -11.65 9.01 19.19
CA ASP A 444 -12.38 8.23 20.19
C ASP A 444 -13.86 8.59 20.12
N VAL A 445 -14.70 7.59 19.86
CA VAL A 445 -16.15 7.75 19.72
C VAL A 445 -16.85 6.87 20.74
N SER A 446 -17.91 7.38 21.38
CA SER A 446 -18.75 6.57 22.27
C SER A 446 -19.24 5.30 21.56
N ILE A 447 -19.10 4.14 22.22
CA ILE A 447 -19.56 2.84 21.70
C ILE A 447 -21.05 2.92 21.31
N VAL A 448 -21.87 3.64 22.08
CA VAL A 448 -23.32 3.77 21.83
C VAL A 448 -23.58 4.48 20.50
N HIS A 449 -22.83 5.52 20.18
CA HIS A 449 -22.94 6.19 18.88
C HIS A 449 -22.42 5.33 17.74
N LEU A 450 -21.33 4.60 17.96
CA LEU A 450 -20.76 3.71 16.95
C LEU A 450 -21.73 2.59 16.58
N LEU A 451 -22.38 1.97 17.57
CA LEU A 451 -23.35 0.90 17.36
C LEU A 451 -24.62 1.37 16.62
N GLN A 452 -24.97 2.65 16.74
CA GLN A 452 -26.09 3.26 16.00
C GLN A 452 -25.72 3.73 14.59
N ALA A 453 -24.42 3.89 14.31
CA ALA A 453 -23.95 4.38 13.02
C ALA A 453 -24.13 3.31 11.94
N LYS A 454 -24.73 3.67 10.80
CA LYS A 454 -24.85 2.79 9.62
C LYS A 454 -23.56 2.76 8.78
N THR A 455 -22.76 3.82 8.89
CA THR A 455 -21.55 4.01 8.08
C THR A 455 -20.60 4.93 8.83
N ILE A 456 -19.31 4.61 8.78
CA ILE A 456 -18.20 5.45 9.20
C ILE A 456 -17.55 5.96 7.92
N THR A 457 -17.33 7.27 7.82
CA THR A 457 -16.75 7.89 6.62
C THR A 457 -15.59 8.79 7.03
N VAL A 458 -14.49 8.73 6.27
CA VAL A 458 -13.37 9.65 6.42
C VAL A 458 -13.13 10.41 5.12
N ARG A 459 -12.70 11.66 5.29
CA ARG A 459 -12.14 12.53 4.27
C ARG A 459 -11.12 13.47 4.91
N ALA A 460 -10.12 13.88 4.15
CA ALA A 460 -9.13 14.85 4.59
C ALA A 460 -9.26 16.18 3.84
N TRP A 461 -8.69 17.24 4.43
CA TRP A 461 -8.35 18.48 3.75
C TRP A 461 -6.84 18.68 3.82
N ASN A 462 -6.27 19.40 2.86
CA ASN A 462 -4.88 19.84 2.93
C ASN A 462 -4.77 21.34 3.26
N VAL A 463 -3.54 21.84 3.34
CA VAL A 463 -3.23 23.27 3.55
C VAL A 463 -3.94 24.23 2.61
N PHE A 464 -4.16 23.82 1.37
CA PHE A 464 -4.81 24.62 0.32
C PHE A 464 -6.33 24.51 0.35
N LYS A 465 -6.89 23.78 1.33
CA LYS A 465 -8.33 23.51 1.47
C LYS A 465 -8.91 22.67 0.33
N ASN A 466 -8.06 21.94 -0.39
CA ASN A 466 -8.52 20.86 -1.26
C ASN A 466 -9.07 19.73 -0.37
N THR A 467 -10.06 19.00 -0.88
CA THR A 467 -10.71 17.88 -0.19
C THR A 467 -10.97 16.74 -1.15
N GLN A 468 -11.17 15.56 -0.59
CA GLN A 468 -11.61 14.38 -1.31
C GLN A 468 -13.06 14.50 -1.81
N PRO A 469 -13.38 14.02 -3.03
CA PRO A 469 -14.74 14.00 -3.58
C PRO A 469 -15.62 12.98 -2.87
N GLU A 470 -16.92 13.25 -2.78
CA GLU A 470 -17.87 12.31 -2.14
C GLU A 470 -18.08 11.03 -2.97
N HIS A 471 -18.09 11.19 -4.29
CA HIS A 471 -18.34 10.12 -5.25
C HIS A 471 -17.06 9.72 -5.96
N LEU A 472 -16.98 8.44 -6.30
CA LEU A 472 -15.90 7.87 -7.08
C LEU A 472 -15.89 8.50 -8.48
N ASN A 473 -14.71 8.92 -8.93
CA ASN A 473 -14.49 9.40 -10.30
C ASN A 473 -13.75 8.32 -11.10
N TRP A 474 -14.48 7.55 -11.92
CA TRP A 474 -13.91 6.44 -12.67
C TRP A 474 -13.07 6.92 -13.85
N ASN A 475 -11.96 6.23 -14.12
CA ASN A 475 -11.15 6.40 -15.33
C ASN A 475 -10.64 5.05 -15.82
N ILE A 476 -10.31 4.97 -17.12
CA ILE A 476 -9.93 3.74 -17.82
C ILE A 476 -8.72 3.00 -17.20
N MET A 477 -7.81 3.72 -16.56
CA MET A 477 -6.62 3.15 -15.92
C MET A 477 -6.84 2.78 -14.45
N GLY A 478 -7.99 3.16 -13.89
CA GLY A 478 -8.33 2.90 -12.49
C GLY A 478 -7.36 3.56 -11.52
N MET A 479 -6.91 4.78 -11.82
CA MET A 479 -5.89 5.50 -11.05
C MET A 479 -6.48 6.61 -10.19
N MET A 480 -5.74 7.01 -9.16
CA MET A 480 -6.01 8.17 -8.30
C MET A 480 -7.39 8.11 -7.62
N ASN A 481 -7.85 6.93 -7.21
CA ASN A 481 -9.10 6.84 -6.45
C ASN A 481 -8.94 7.45 -5.05
N ASN A 482 -9.55 8.62 -4.85
CA ASN A 482 -9.53 9.31 -3.56
C ASN A 482 -10.90 9.73 -3.05
N CYS A 483 -11.98 9.11 -3.52
CA CYS A 483 -13.30 9.43 -2.96
C CYS A 483 -13.38 9.08 -1.47
N TRP A 484 -14.35 9.63 -0.75
CA TRP A 484 -14.50 9.38 0.69
C TRP A 484 -14.47 7.90 1.01
N TYR A 485 -13.59 7.51 1.94
CA TYR A 485 -13.49 6.11 2.33
C TYR A 485 -14.59 5.77 3.34
N LYS A 486 -15.34 4.70 3.07
CA LYS A 486 -16.56 4.35 3.81
C LYS A 486 -16.47 2.93 4.35
N VAL A 487 -16.67 2.77 5.65
CA VAL A 487 -16.86 1.48 6.33
C VAL A 487 -18.33 1.37 6.71
N LYS A 488 -19.02 0.33 6.22
CA LYS A 488 -20.42 0.05 6.55
C LYS A 488 -20.52 -0.88 7.75
N THR A 489 -21.54 -0.66 8.55
CA THR A 489 -21.88 -1.51 9.69
C THR A 489 -23.09 -2.38 9.34
N GLY A 490 -23.17 -3.56 9.94
CA GLY A 490 -24.35 -4.40 9.90
C GLY A 490 -24.49 -5.20 11.19
N ILE A 491 -25.71 -5.35 11.70
CA ILE A 491 -25.97 -6.24 12.83
C ILE A 491 -26.07 -7.66 12.29
N ASP A 492 -25.38 -8.58 12.94
CA ASP A 492 -25.42 -10.00 12.62
C ASP A 492 -25.63 -10.82 13.90
N CYS A 493 -26.30 -11.96 13.75
CA CYS A 493 -26.73 -12.86 14.82
C CYS A 493 -26.45 -14.33 14.49
N THR A 494 -25.77 -14.64 13.38
CA THR A 494 -25.70 -16.01 12.84
C THR A 494 -24.83 -16.98 13.64
N ASP A 495 -23.99 -16.48 14.54
CA ASP A 495 -22.82 -17.20 15.04
C ASP A 495 -23.04 -17.84 16.42
N GLY A 496 -24.26 -17.78 16.96
CA GLY A 496 -24.60 -18.31 18.30
C GLY A 496 -24.00 -17.55 19.49
N ALA A 497 -23.01 -16.68 19.27
CA ALA A 497 -22.33 -15.86 20.29
C ALA A 497 -23.12 -14.59 20.71
N GLY A 498 -24.38 -14.49 20.33
CA GLY A 498 -25.22 -13.30 20.53
C GLY A 498 -25.03 -12.25 19.43
N PRO A 499 -25.83 -11.16 19.44
CA PRO A 499 -25.82 -10.18 18.37
C PRO A 499 -24.58 -9.28 18.44
N PHE A 500 -23.97 -9.01 17.28
CA PHE A 500 -22.80 -8.16 17.14
C PHE A 500 -22.95 -7.19 15.96
N VAL A 501 -22.19 -6.09 16.00
CA VAL A 501 -22.00 -5.21 14.85
C VAL A 501 -20.75 -5.64 14.10
N LEU A 502 -20.92 -5.92 12.81
CA LEU A 502 -19.87 -6.27 11.87
C LEU A 502 -19.48 -5.06 11.03
N PHE A 503 -18.18 -4.80 10.93
CA PHE A 503 -17.63 -3.72 10.11
C PHE A 503 -17.13 -4.26 8.77
N ARG A 504 -17.55 -3.62 7.69
CA ARG A 504 -17.17 -3.96 6.32
C ARG A 504 -16.57 -2.74 5.65
N HIS A 505 -15.33 -2.85 5.20
CA HIS A 505 -14.63 -1.95 4.29
C HIS A 505 -15.18 -2.10 2.86
N PRO A 506 -14.82 -1.20 1.92
CA PRO A 506 -15.30 -1.28 0.54
C PRO A 506 -15.03 -2.64 -0.10
N CYS A 507 -13.80 -3.12 0.00
CA CYS A 507 -13.34 -4.38 -0.57
C CYS A 507 -12.17 -4.96 0.25
N GLU A 508 -12.01 -6.29 0.20
CA GLU A 508 -10.79 -6.99 0.65
C GLU A 508 -9.73 -7.00 -0.47
N PRO A 509 -8.42 -7.14 -0.16
CA PRO A 509 -7.38 -7.36 -1.17
C PRO A 509 -7.70 -8.56 -2.09
N THR A 510 -7.82 -9.75 -1.49
CA THR A 510 -8.21 -10.99 -2.15
C THR A 510 -9.67 -11.33 -1.82
N GLY A 511 -10.37 -11.99 -2.75
CA GLY A 511 -11.76 -12.41 -2.54
C GLY A 511 -12.83 -11.32 -2.79
N ASN A 512 -14.06 -11.66 -2.39
CA ASN A 512 -15.30 -10.91 -2.66
C ASN A 512 -15.92 -10.29 -1.40
N GLY A 513 -15.16 -10.22 -0.30
CA GLY A 513 -15.57 -9.56 0.92
C GLY A 513 -15.60 -8.04 0.79
N GLY A 514 -16.18 -7.39 1.81
CA GLY A 514 -16.50 -5.97 1.81
C GLY A 514 -17.95 -5.67 1.40
N TRP A 515 -18.33 -4.39 1.49
CA TRP A 515 -19.70 -3.97 1.23
C TRP A 515 -19.95 -3.57 -0.23
N MET A 516 -18.93 -3.17 -0.99
CA MET A 516 -19.10 -2.91 -2.42
C MET A 516 -19.35 -4.24 -3.14
N LYS A 517 -20.23 -4.20 -4.13
CA LYS A 517 -20.59 -5.35 -4.96
C LYS A 517 -20.36 -4.99 -6.42
N THR A 518 -20.00 -6.00 -7.21
CA THR A 518 -19.81 -5.87 -8.65
C THR A 518 -21.07 -5.28 -9.27
N SER A 519 -20.92 -4.23 -10.07
CA SER A 519 -22.03 -3.55 -10.74
C SER A 519 -22.78 -4.45 -11.71
N VAL A 520 -24.03 -4.08 -12.02
CA VAL A 520 -24.84 -4.78 -13.03
C VAL A 520 -24.17 -4.73 -14.40
N GLU A 521 -23.53 -3.61 -14.76
CA GLU A 521 -22.77 -3.50 -16.02
C GLU A 521 -21.66 -4.56 -16.10
N ASN A 522 -20.83 -4.65 -15.06
CA ASN A 522 -19.77 -5.64 -14.99
C ASN A 522 -20.31 -7.08 -14.99
N GLN A 523 -21.43 -7.33 -14.28
CA GLN A 523 -22.09 -8.64 -14.27
C GLN A 523 -22.59 -9.03 -15.68
N ILE A 524 -23.22 -8.09 -16.40
CA ILE A 524 -23.67 -8.31 -17.78
C ILE A 524 -22.48 -8.54 -18.71
N GLN A 525 -21.38 -7.79 -18.55
CA GLN A 525 -20.19 -7.97 -19.37
C GLN A 525 -19.55 -9.34 -19.15
N SER A 526 -19.41 -9.77 -17.89
CA SER A 526 -18.98 -11.13 -17.55
C SER A 526 -19.92 -12.18 -18.12
N ALA A 527 -21.24 -12.04 -17.96
CA ALA A 527 -22.21 -12.98 -18.52
C ALA A 527 -22.18 -13.03 -20.06
N LYS A 528 -21.89 -11.92 -20.75
CA LYS A 528 -21.69 -11.91 -22.21
C LYS A 528 -20.40 -12.62 -22.63
N GLN A 529 -19.31 -12.44 -21.88
CA GLN A 529 -18.04 -13.15 -22.10
C GLN A 529 -18.19 -14.66 -21.85
N GLU A 530 -19.03 -15.04 -20.91
CA GLU A 530 -19.42 -16.44 -20.64
C GLU A 530 -20.37 -16.98 -21.72
N ALA A 531 -21.35 -16.20 -22.18
CA ALA A 531 -22.31 -16.62 -23.21
C ALA A 531 -21.71 -16.71 -24.63
N GLY A 532 -20.66 -15.94 -24.92
CA GLY A 532 -19.85 -16.07 -26.13
C GLY A 532 -18.83 -17.20 -26.07
N ALA A 533 -18.77 -17.97 -24.99
CA ALA A 533 -17.91 -19.14 -24.89
C ALA A 533 -18.42 -20.26 -25.82
N PRO A 534 -17.54 -20.91 -26.61
CA PRO A 534 -17.96 -21.95 -27.55
C PRO A 534 -18.65 -23.13 -26.83
N THR A 535 -19.78 -23.60 -27.38
CA THR A 535 -20.73 -24.54 -26.72
C THR A 535 -20.29 -25.99 -26.68
N LYS A 536 -19.28 -26.37 -27.46
CA LYS A 536 -18.77 -27.75 -27.51
C LYS A 536 -18.05 -28.06 -26.20
N GLN A 537 -18.45 -29.13 -25.51
CA GLN A 537 -17.82 -29.52 -24.25
C GLN A 537 -16.75 -30.59 -24.48
N PHE A 538 -15.62 -30.47 -23.80
CA PHE A 538 -14.52 -31.43 -23.82
C PHE A 538 -14.24 -31.99 -22.43
N THR A 539 -14.08 -33.31 -22.36
CA THR A 539 -13.64 -33.99 -21.15
C THR A 539 -12.15 -33.78 -20.92
N ARG A 540 -11.68 -34.00 -19.68
CA ARG A 540 -10.26 -33.94 -19.34
C ARG A 540 -9.43 -34.88 -20.24
N GLN A 541 -9.89 -36.12 -20.42
CA GLN A 541 -9.19 -37.12 -21.22
C GLN A 541 -9.15 -36.79 -22.71
N GLU A 542 -10.08 -35.98 -23.22
CA GLU A 542 -10.03 -35.50 -24.60
C GLU A 542 -8.93 -34.45 -24.74
N VAL A 543 -8.91 -33.45 -23.86
CA VAL A 543 -7.89 -32.38 -23.92
C VAL A 543 -6.48 -32.92 -23.72
N GLU A 544 -6.27 -33.86 -22.79
CA GLU A 544 -4.96 -34.46 -22.48
C GLU A 544 -4.31 -35.21 -23.65
N LYS A 545 -5.04 -35.50 -24.73
CA LYS A 545 -4.47 -36.13 -25.93
C LYS A 545 -3.72 -35.16 -26.84
N HIS A 546 -3.92 -33.86 -26.65
CA HIS A 546 -3.44 -32.80 -27.51
C HIS A 546 -2.27 -32.06 -26.85
N ASP A 547 -1.19 -32.80 -26.59
CA ASP A 547 0.01 -32.38 -25.84
C ASP A 547 1.28 -32.22 -26.70
N LYS A 548 1.15 -32.13 -28.03
CA LYS A 548 2.27 -32.18 -29.00
C LYS A 548 2.40 -30.90 -29.82
N GLU A 549 3.57 -30.71 -30.46
CA GLU A 549 3.86 -29.53 -31.30
C GLU A 549 2.97 -29.43 -32.55
N ASP A 550 2.51 -30.56 -33.08
CA ASP A 550 1.59 -30.65 -34.22
C ASP A 550 0.12 -30.85 -33.81
N ASP A 551 -0.16 -30.91 -32.51
CA ASP A 551 -1.49 -31.09 -31.93
C ASP A 551 -1.52 -30.58 -30.48
N CYS A 552 -1.68 -29.26 -30.31
CA CYS A 552 -1.47 -28.55 -29.05
C CYS A 552 -2.74 -27.85 -28.58
N TRP A 553 -3.41 -28.38 -27.55
CA TRP A 553 -4.56 -27.71 -26.94
C TRP A 553 -4.24 -27.11 -25.58
N LEU A 554 -4.89 -25.98 -25.26
CA LEU A 554 -4.79 -25.29 -23.99
C LEU A 554 -6.17 -25.11 -23.35
N VAL A 555 -6.21 -25.15 -22.01
CA VAL A 555 -7.39 -24.74 -21.25
C VAL A 555 -7.14 -23.41 -20.56
N VAL A 556 -7.87 -22.37 -20.97
CA VAL A 556 -7.80 -21.02 -20.37
C VAL A 556 -9.21 -20.59 -20.00
N ASP A 557 -9.44 -20.28 -18.73
CA ASP A 557 -10.73 -19.87 -18.15
C ASP A 557 -11.86 -20.87 -18.46
N GLY A 558 -11.54 -22.16 -18.34
CA GLY A 558 -12.46 -23.27 -18.66
C GLY A 558 -12.79 -23.43 -20.14
N LYS A 559 -12.17 -22.65 -21.04
CA LYS A 559 -12.31 -22.74 -22.49
C LYS A 559 -11.13 -23.50 -23.09
N VAL A 560 -11.39 -24.31 -24.10
CA VAL A 560 -10.40 -25.13 -24.82
C VAL A 560 -10.04 -24.43 -26.12
N TYR A 561 -8.74 -24.32 -26.38
CA TYR A 561 -8.18 -23.61 -27.53
C TYR A 561 -7.19 -24.49 -28.28
N ASP A 562 -7.23 -24.46 -29.61
CA ASP A 562 -6.20 -25.05 -30.48
C ASP A 562 -5.08 -24.03 -30.70
N ALA A 563 -3.94 -24.25 -30.04
CA ALA A 563 -2.78 -23.39 -30.13
C ALA A 563 -1.76 -23.86 -31.18
N THR A 564 -2.05 -24.92 -31.95
CA THR A 564 -1.10 -25.55 -32.88
C THR A 564 -0.57 -24.54 -33.91
N SER A 565 -1.45 -23.73 -34.50
CA SER A 565 -1.08 -22.70 -35.48
C SER A 565 -0.37 -21.49 -34.87
N VAL A 566 -0.41 -21.34 -33.54
CA VAL A 566 0.16 -20.21 -32.79
C VAL A 566 1.64 -20.46 -32.45
N LEU A 567 2.03 -21.72 -32.29
CA LEU A 567 3.39 -22.13 -31.88
C LEU A 567 4.50 -21.57 -32.78
N CYS A 568 4.24 -21.39 -34.08
CA CYS A 568 5.27 -20.98 -35.05
C CYS A 568 5.56 -19.47 -35.07
N TRP A 569 4.69 -18.65 -34.49
CA TRP A 569 4.86 -17.19 -34.46
C TRP A 569 4.71 -16.57 -33.06
N HIS A 570 4.45 -17.38 -32.03
CA HIS A 570 4.26 -16.86 -30.67
C HIS A 570 5.51 -16.14 -30.14
N PRO A 571 5.41 -14.85 -29.70
CA PRO A 571 6.56 -14.05 -29.26
C PRO A 571 7.34 -14.62 -28.07
N GLY A 572 6.69 -15.40 -27.20
CA GLY A 572 7.31 -16.08 -26.06
C GLY A 572 8.03 -17.39 -26.41
N GLY A 573 8.02 -17.76 -27.70
CA GLY A 573 8.57 -19.01 -28.22
C GLY A 573 7.72 -20.23 -27.88
N LYS A 574 7.82 -21.27 -28.73
CA LYS A 574 6.99 -22.49 -28.63
C LYS A 574 7.04 -23.20 -27.28
N ALA A 575 8.16 -23.14 -26.57
CA ALA A 575 8.35 -23.82 -25.28
C ALA A 575 7.39 -23.30 -24.19
N SER A 576 7.05 -22.01 -24.24
CA SER A 576 6.15 -21.37 -23.26
C SER A 576 4.71 -21.90 -23.35
N ILE A 577 4.29 -22.31 -24.53
CA ILE A 577 2.98 -22.91 -24.80
C ILE A 577 3.03 -24.42 -24.57
N LEU A 578 4.03 -25.11 -25.11
CA LEU A 578 4.16 -26.56 -25.05
C LEU A 578 4.27 -27.11 -23.62
N GLY A 579 4.85 -26.33 -22.70
CA GLY A 579 4.89 -26.69 -21.28
C GLY A 579 3.50 -26.91 -20.65
N ARG A 580 2.43 -26.44 -21.29
CA ARG A 580 1.04 -26.56 -20.84
C ARG A 580 0.10 -27.21 -21.84
N ALA A 581 0.63 -27.73 -22.96
CA ALA A 581 -0.15 -28.46 -23.94
C ALA A 581 -0.84 -29.67 -23.29
N GLY A 582 -2.13 -29.85 -23.59
CA GLY A 582 -2.96 -30.91 -23.04
C GLY A 582 -3.26 -30.81 -21.53
N ARG A 583 -2.79 -29.77 -20.83
CA ARG A 583 -3.01 -29.65 -19.38
C ARG A 583 -4.35 -29.00 -19.05
N VAL A 584 -5.16 -29.71 -18.26
CA VAL A 584 -6.45 -29.24 -17.75
C VAL A 584 -6.25 -28.75 -16.31
N HIS A 585 -5.60 -27.60 -16.16
CA HIS A 585 -5.09 -27.08 -14.89
C HIS A 585 -5.34 -25.58 -14.75
N HIS A 586 -5.59 -25.10 -13.52
CA HIS A 586 -5.93 -23.68 -13.27
C HIS A 586 -4.78 -22.74 -13.66
N ASP A 587 -3.54 -23.14 -13.36
CA ASP A 587 -2.32 -22.40 -13.70
C ASP A 587 -2.19 -21.99 -15.18
N THR A 588 -2.76 -22.77 -16.11
CA THR A 588 -2.75 -22.40 -17.53
C THR A 588 -3.54 -21.10 -17.76
N THR A 589 -4.67 -20.95 -17.05
CA THR A 589 -5.50 -19.73 -17.07
C THR A 589 -4.78 -18.56 -16.43
N ASP A 590 -4.23 -18.79 -15.24
CA ASP A 590 -3.56 -17.75 -14.46
C ASP A 590 -2.33 -17.19 -15.17
N GLN A 591 -1.56 -18.05 -15.83
CA GLN A 591 -0.38 -17.64 -16.57
C GLN A 591 -0.74 -17.00 -17.91
N PHE A 592 -1.84 -17.40 -18.55
CA PHE A 592 -2.32 -16.70 -19.75
C PHE A 592 -2.70 -15.26 -19.41
N ALA A 593 -3.54 -15.06 -18.39
CA ALA A 593 -4.02 -13.76 -17.93
C ALA A 593 -2.90 -12.83 -17.42
N ALA A 594 -1.77 -13.39 -16.95
CA ALA A 594 -0.64 -12.63 -16.45
C ALA A 594 0.18 -11.94 -17.55
N ILE A 595 0.26 -12.56 -18.72
CA ILE A 595 1.21 -12.18 -19.78
C ILE A 595 0.49 -11.50 -20.96
N HIS A 596 -0.77 -11.85 -21.19
CA HIS A 596 -1.48 -11.54 -22.42
C HIS A 596 -2.51 -10.41 -22.22
N ASP A 597 -2.54 -9.47 -23.17
CA ASP A 597 -3.43 -8.31 -23.21
C ASP A 597 -4.74 -8.59 -23.99
N ASP A 598 -5.59 -7.57 -24.16
CA ASP A 598 -6.85 -7.71 -24.89
C ASP A 598 -6.68 -8.11 -26.36
N PHE A 599 -5.54 -7.78 -27.00
CA PHE A 599 -5.24 -8.21 -28.36
C PHE A 599 -5.02 -9.73 -28.39
N ALA A 600 -4.25 -10.26 -27.44
CA ALA A 600 -4.10 -11.69 -27.29
C ALA A 600 -5.42 -12.40 -26.92
N TYR A 601 -6.29 -11.80 -26.11
CA TYR A 601 -7.64 -12.35 -25.86
C TYR A 601 -8.54 -12.33 -27.11
N LYS A 602 -8.42 -11.33 -27.98
CA LYS A 602 -9.12 -11.31 -29.28
C LYS A 602 -8.62 -12.43 -30.20
N ASN A 603 -7.31 -12.63 -30.30
CA ASN A 603 -6.74 -13.71 -31.11
C ASN A 603 -7.03 -15.09 -30.52
N LEU A 604 -7.08 -15.21 -29.19
CA LEU A 604 -7.44 -16.46 -28.50
C LEU A 604 -8.85 -16.92 -28.90
N HIS A 605 -9.78 -15.99 -29.14
CA HIS A 605 -11.12 -16.31 -29.62
C HIS A 605 -11.10 -17.00 -31.01
N GLU A 606 -10.14 -16.71 -31.87
CA GLU A 606 -10.01 -17.34 -33.19
C GLU A 606 -9.60 -18.82 -33.09
N CYS A 607 -8.89 -19.16 -32.02
CA CYS A 607 -8.44 -20.53 -31.70
C CYS A 607 -9.44 -21.34 -30.86
N ALA A 608 -10.61 -20.78 -30.53
CA ALA A 608 -11.50 -21.37 -29.53
C ALA A 608 -12.26 -22.58 -30.08
N LEU A 609 -12.10 -23.73 -29.40
CA LEU A 609 -12.75 -24.99 -29.77
C LEU A 609 -14.05 -25.25 -28.98
N GLY A 610 -14.10 -24.84 -27.71
CA GLY A 610 -15.16 -25.22 -26.78
C GLY A 610 -14.87 -24.86 -25.34
N VAL A 611 -15.60 -25.48 -24.42
CA VAL A 611 -15.39 -25.41 -22.96
C VAL A 611 -15.09 -26.79 -22.41
N VAL A 612 -14.47 -26.87 -21.25
CA VAL A 612 -14.35 -28.16 -20.56
C VAL A 612 -15.69 -28.55 -19.92
N THR A 613 -15.94 -29.84 -19.79
CA THR A 613 -17.12 -30.35 -19.06
C THR A 613 -17.12 -29.89 -17.60
N GLU A 614 -18.29 -29.83 -16.96
CA GLU A 614 -18.42 -29.45 -15.54
C GLU A 614 -17.54 -30.30 -14.62
N LYS A 615 -17.41 -31.61 -14.92
CA LYS A 615 -16.52 -32.51 -14.18
C LYS A 615 -15.04 -32.09 -14.29
N ALA A 616 -14.60 -31.67 -15.47
CA ALA A 616 -13.25 -31.17 -15.68
C ALA A 616 -13.05 -29.78 -15.04
N ALA A 617 -14.06 -28.90 -15.09
CA ALA A 617 -14.01 -27.60 -14.41
C ALA A 617 -13.93 -27.76 -12.88
N ASN A 618 -14.68 -28.70 -12.30
CA ASN A 618 -14.60 -29.01 -10.86
C ASN A 618 -13.28 -29.66 -10.49
N PHE A 619 -12.69 -30.47 -11.38
CA PHE A 619 -11.33 -31.00 -11.20
C PHE A 619 -10.30 -29.87 -11.13
N ILE A 620 -10.36 -28.91 -12.06
CA ILE A 620 -9.47 -27.72 -12.07
C ILE A 620 -9.58 -26.93 -10.75
N LYS A 621 -10.80 -26.73 -10.25
CA LYS A 621 -11.05 -26.01 -8.99
C LYS A 621 -10.51 -26.78 -7.78
N ALA A 622 -10.80 -28.08 -7.69
CA ALA A 622 -10.36 -28.93 -6.59
C ALA A 622 -8.83 -29.03 -6.54
N GLU A 623 -8.15 -29.18 -7.68
CA GLU A 623 -6.70 -29.19 -7.76
C GLU A 623 -6.10 -27.84 -7.34
N ALA A 624 -6.72 -26.72 -7.72
CA ALA A 624 -6.31 -25.38 -7.29
C ALA A 624 -6.52 -25.15 -5.77
N GLU A 625 -7.58 -25.70 -5.19
CA GLU A 625 -7.85 -25.65 -3.75
C GLU A 625 -6.88 -26.55 -2.96
N GLU A 626 -6.67 -27.78 -3.42
CA GLU A 626 -5.74 -28.74 -2.81
C GLU A 626 -4.29 -28.25 -2.87
N THR A 627 -3.88 -27.62 -3.98
CA THR A 627 -2.56 -26.98 -4.08
C THR A 627 -2.40 -25.86 -3.03
N ARG A 628 -3.44 -25.03 -2.83
CA ARG A 628 -3.43 -23.96 -1.81
C ARG A 628 -3.42 -24.51 -0.37
N GLU A 629 -4.12 -25.62 -0.12
CA GLU A 629 -4.14 -26.27 1.19
C GLU A 629 -2.80 -26.97 1.49
N GLN A 630 -2.22 -27.69 0.53
CA GLN A 630 -0.90 -28.33 0.67
C GLN A 630 0.23 -27.30 0.85
N GLU A 631 0.14 -26.15 0.19
CA GLU A 631 1.04 -25.01 0.42
C GLU A 631 0.92 -24.48 1.85
N GLY A 632 -0.31 -24.35 2.38
CA GLY A 632 -0.56 -23.92 3.76
C GLY A 632 -0.11 -24.93 4.84
N GLU A 633 -0.34 -26.23 4.63
CA GLU A 633 0.08 -27.29 5.56
C GLU A 633 1.60 -27.54 5.53
N GLY A 634 2.22 -27.44 4.35
CA GLY A 634 3.67 -27.53 4.20
C GLY A 634 4.40 -26.41 4.95
N GLU A 635 3.80 -25.23 5.03
CA GLU A 635 4.30 -24.09 5.81
C GLU A 635 4.24 -24.36 7.32
N ILE A 636 3.17 -25.00 7.81
CA ILE A 636 3.01 -25.41 9.22
C ILE A 636 4.01 -26.52 9.60
N CYS A 637 4.21 -27.51 8.71
CA CYS A 637 5.12 -28.63 8.95
C CYS A 637 6.60 -28.19 8.98
N ARG A 638 7.01 -27.27 8.08
CA ARG A 638 8.37 -26.70 8.09
C ARG A 638 8.65 -25.87 9.35
N ARG A 639 7.64 -25.11 9.82
CA ARG A 639 7.71 -24.36 11.08
C ARG A 639 7.89 -25.29 12.30
N SER A 640 7.30 -26.47 12.24
CA SER A 640 7.39 -27.49 13.31
C SER A 640 8.75 -28.21 13.32
N ARG A 641 9.35 -28.45 12.16
CA ARG A 641 10.69 -29.06 12.03
C ARG A 641 11.84 -28.11 12.38
N GLY A 642 11.72 -26.82 12.03
CA GLY A 642 12.72 -25.81 12.41
C GLY A 642 12.88 -25.65 13.93
N VAL A 643 11.80 -25.78 14.69
CA VAL A 643 11.82 -25.76 16.16
C VAL A 643 12.47 -27.03 16.75
N ALA A 644 12.38 -28.17 16.06
CA ALA A 644 12.97 -29.42 16.52
C ALA A 644 14.49 -29.49 16.26
N GLU A 645 14.98 -28.90 15.16
CA GLU A 645 16.42 -28.86 14.86
C GLU A 645 17.18 -27.86 15.75
N GLU A 646 16.57 -26.74 16.15
CA GLU A 646 17.14 -25.82 17.16
C GLU A 646 17.27 -26.47 18.55
N ALA A 647 16.39 -27.41 18.90
CA ALA A 647 16.45 -28.11 20.18
C ALA A 647 17.56 -29.19 20.25
N VAL A 648 18.00 -29.73 19.12
CA VAL A 648 19.04 -30.77 19.05
C VAL A 648 20.44 -30.18 18.88
N GLY A 649 20.57 -29.00 18.26
CA GLY A 649 21.86 -28.30 18.15
C GLY A 649 22.41 -27.70 19.46
N ALA A 650 21.56 -27.56 20.48
CA ALA A 650 21.92 -26.95 21.76
C ALA A 650 22.54 -27.93 22.78
N SER A 651 22.58 -29.25 22.50
CA SER A 651 23.09 -30.25 23.45
C SER A 651 24.54 -30.69 23.23
N ASP A 652 25.18 -30.37 22.09
CA ASP A 652 26.48 -30.94 21.70
C ASP A 652 27.68 -29.98 21.81
N SER A 653 27.58 -28.91 22.61
CA SER A 653 28.69 -27.94 22.80
C SER A 653 29.06 -27.65 24.25
N ASN A 654 29.12 -28.69 25.09
CA ASN A 654 29.87 -28.67 26.35
C ASN A 654 30.53 -30.04 26.60
N GLY A 655 31.78 -30.19 26.13
CA GLY A 655 32.65 -31.35 26.35
C GLY A 655 34.09 -31.00 26.06
#